data_AF-A0A914B6Z3-F1
#
_entry.id   AF-A0A914B6Z3-F1
#
_cell.length_a   1.000
_cell.length_b   1.000
_cell.length_c   1.000
_cell.angle_alpha   90.00
_cell.angle_beta   90.00
_cell.angle_gamma   90.00
#
_symmetry.space_group_name_H-M   'P 1'
#
loop_
_entity.id
_entity.type
_entity.pdbx_description
1 polymer ?
#
loop_
_entity_poly.entity_id
_entity_poly.type
_entity_poly.pdbx_seq_one_letter_code
_entity_poly.pdbx_strand_id
1 'polypeptide(L)'
;MPVNCRLAAIMSVAEQIQALMPDLINGKTHQQLEGELAERDKGMGAHVINGIKFPCFVSRSNLEALRTFEVRDDDVYVFSYPRSGTHWMSEILHYILHDGKGDFNRSFMTNALEMTMAEDPTQLESVTPGYKMYAAMASPRCILSHCLESFRPPQILTKQAKVVYVARNPKDMLVSLSNMTSDWKFDEMFWAFCKEKMLMGSWFDHVLSYWNQRDKEHFLFVKYEDLHKDLRGSICKLAKHVGKDLSDDVIDDILERVTFGGMQKTYQQLEEERGEEGQRMTRYQGNPHLRRGKVGNWKNTFTVAQSALFDKIYALRMEGTGLDFDFESHGTGVRRLAATMSVAERIQALMPDLINGKTHQQLEEELAVSDKQTGCHVVNGTKFPWTISRSNLEALRTFEVRNDDVYVFTYPRSGTHWVCEILQCILQDVKGDFDRTFMTNALEMTMTDDPTHLESVAPGYKAYAGMASPRCIFSHCLDSFRPPQILTKRAKVVYVARNPKDMLVSLFEMGAHWKFDEMFWAFCHGKMHLGSWFDHVLNHRDKENFQFIKYEDLHKDLRGSICKLAQHVGKDLPDDVIDDILERVTFGGMQKTYQQIEEERGEEGKRMTRYRGVFPYLRQGNVGNWKNTFTLAQSALFDKIYVLKMEGTGLDFDFEL
;
A
#
# COMPACT_ATOMS: atom_id res chain seq x y z
N MET A 1 -11.97 25.02 27.09
CA MET A 1 -11.24 23.75 26.83
C MET A 1 -12.24 22.74 26.31
N PRO A 2 -12.05 22.14 25.12
CA PRO A 2 -13.06 21.25 24.55
C PRO A 2 -13.10 19.92 25.29
N VAL A 3 -14.30 19.36 25.42
CA VAL A 3 -14.64 18.13 26.18
C VAL A 3 -13.84 16.90 25.73
N ASN A 4 -13.34 16.87 24.49
CA ASN A 4 -12.52 15.78 23.96
C ASN A 4 -11.15 15.61 24.64
N CYS A 5 -10.57 16.66 25.26
CA CYS A 5 -9.31 16.52 25.99
C CYS A 5 -9.46 15.84 27.36
N ARG A 6 -10.67 15.78 27.93
CA ARG A 6 -10.89 15.15 29.25
C ARG A 6 -11.15 13.64 29.18
N LEU A 7 -11.67 13.13 28.06
CA LEU A 7 -11.92 11.69 27.88
C LEU A 7 -10.63 10.89 27.61
N ALA A 8 -9.66 11.47 26.89
CA ALA A 8 -8.36 10.84 26.64
C ALA A 8 -7.55 10.56 27.93
N ALA A 9 -7.80 11.32 29.01
CA ALA A 9 -7.09 11.16 30.29
C ALA A 9 -7.56 9.94 31.13
N ILE A 10 -8.66 9.27 30.74
CA ILE A 10 -9.23 8.13 31.48
C ILE A 10 -9.03 6.80 30.72
N MET A 11 -8.80 6.85 29.41
CA MET A 11 -8.65 5.66 28.58
C MET A 11 -7.23 5.07 28.68
N SER A 12 -7.14 3.76 28.89
CA SER A 12 -5.89 3.02 28.72
C SER A 12 -5.35 3.15 27.28
N VAL A 13 -4.04 2.97 27.10
CA VAL A 13 -3.43 3.02 25.75
C VAL A 13 -4.08 2.01 24.80
N ALA A 14 -4.47 0.83 25.30
CA ALA A 14 -5.17 -0.19 24.51
C ALA A 14 -6.54 0.30 24.00
N GLU A 15 -7.31 0.99 24.83
CA GLU A 15 -8.59 1.59 24.44
C GLU A 15 -8.40 2.73 23.44
N GLN A 16 -7.36 3.55 23.61
CA GLN A 16 -7.02 4.60 22.65
C GLN A 16 -6.63 4.01 21.29
N ILE A 17 -5.81 2.96 21.27
CA ILE A 17 -5.47 2.24 20.03
C ILE A 17 -6.73 1.63 19.41
N GLN A 18 -7.62 1.01 20.19
CA GLN A 18 -8.89 0.47 19.69
C GLN A 18 -9.75 1.55 19.02
N ALA A 19 -9.80 2.76 19.58
CA ALA A 19 -10.56 3.87 19.02
C ALA A 19 -9.93 4.46 17.73
N LEU A 20 -8.64 4.24 17.49
CA LEU A 20 -7.96 4.67 16.27
C LEU A 20 -8.14 3.69 15.10
N MET A 21 -8.43 2.42 15.36
CA MET A 21 -8.55 1.41 14.32
C MET A 21 -9.83 1.66 13.49
N PRO A 22 -9.75 1.57 12.15
CA PRO A 22 -10.94 1.62 11.30
C PRO A 22 -11.77 0.36 11.50
N ASP A 23 -13.09 0.46 11.30
CA ASP A 23 -14.03 -0.65 11.50
C ASP A 23 -13.71 -1.87 10.62
N LEU A 24 -13.16 -1.61 9.43
CA LEU A 24 -12.77 -2.61 8.45
C LEU A 24 -11.30 -2.48 8.07
N ILE A 25 -10.60 -3.61 7.98
CA ILE A 25 -9.25 -3.72 7.41
C ILE A 25 -9.33 -4.67 6.22
N ASN A 26 -8.98 -4.19 5.03
CA ASN A 26 -9.08 -4.97 3.79
C ASN A 26 -10.48 -5.60 3.59
N GLY A 27 -11.54 -4.84 3.90
CA GLY A 27 -12.93 -5.28 3.81
C GLY A 27 -13.37 -6.27 4.90
N LYS A 28 -12.51 -6.60 5.88
CA LYS A 28 -12.82 -7.54 6.97
C LYS A 28 -13.05 -6.81 8.29
N THR A 29 -14.00 -7.31 9.08
CA THR A 29 -14.21 -6.84 10.46
C THR A 29 -13.11 -7.34 11.38
N HIS A 30 -12.93 -6.67 12.53
CA HIS A 30 -12.02 -7.13 13.58
C HIS A 30 -12.30 -8.57 14.03
N GLN A 31 -13.58 -8.98 14.10
CA GLN A 31 -13.97 -10.34 14.51
C GLN A 31 -13.55 -11.39 13.47
N GLN A 32 -13.68 -11.08 12.17
CA GLN A 32 -13.21 -11.97 11.11
C GLN A 32 -11.70 -12.16 11.16
N LEU A 33 -10.95 -11.07 11.35
CA LEU A 33 -9.50 -11.10 11.48
C LEU A 33 -9.04 -11.88 12.72
N GLU A 34 -9.79 -11.80 13.83
CA GLU A 34 -9.55 -12.62 15.01
C GLU A 34 -9.72 -14.10 14.74
N GLY A 35 -10.79 -14.50 14.04
CA GLY A 35 -11.03 -15.89 13.67
C GLY A 35 -9.94 -16.45 12.75
N GLU A 36 -9.55 -15.69 11.73
CA GLU A 36 -8.48 -16.09 10.80
C GLU A 36 -7.12 -16.19 11.48
N LEU A 37 -6.81 -15.26 12.39
CA LEU A 37 -5.58 -15.33 13.18
C LEU A 37 -5.59 -16.56 14.10
N ALA A 38 -6.73 -16.91 14.72
CA ALA A 38 -6.85 -18.08 15.58
C ALA A 38 -6.63 -19.39 14.81
N GLU A 39 -7.19 -19.52 13.60
CA GLU A 39 -6.94 -20.70 12.75
C GLU A 39 -5.47 -20.77 12.29
N ARG A 40 -4.86 -19.63 11.96
CA ARG A 40 -3.43 -19.57 11.64
C ARG A 40 -2.57 -19.99 12.82
N ASP A 41 -2.84 -19.44 14.00
CA ASP A 41 -2.13 -19.76 15.24
C ASP A 41 -2.22 -21.25 15.57
N LYS A 42 -3.41 -21.84 15.41
CA LYS A 42 -3.63 -23.28 15.56
C LYS A 42 -2.81 -24.09 14.55
N GLY A 43 -2.78 -23.68 13.28
CA GLY A 43 -1.96 -24.32 12.24
C GLY A 43 -0.45 -24.27 12.53
N MET A 44 0.03 -23.21 13.19
CA MET A 44 1.43 -23.07 13.60
C MET A 44 1.74 -23.73 14.95
N GLY A 45 0.77 -24.38 15.61
CA GLY A 45 0.93 -24.90 16.96
C GLY A 45 1.31 -23.82 17.98
N ALA A 46 0.82 -22.60 17.78
CA ALA A 46 1.09 -21.49 18.68
C ALA A 46 0.44 -21.74 20.04
N HIS A 47 1.12 -21.31 21.10
CA HIS A 47 0.66 -21.48 22.48
C HIS A 47 1.04 -20.28 23.34
N VAL A 48 0.34 -20.10 24.47
CA VAL A 48 0.52 -18.93 25.34
C VAL A 48 1.20 -19.34 26.64
N ILE A 49 2.25 -18.62 27.01
CA ILE A 49 2.98 -18.78 28.27
C ILE A 49 3.11 -17.40 28.91
N ASN A 50 2.60 -17.24 30.13
CA ASN A 50 2.58 -15.97 30.87
C ASN A 50 2.03 -14.78 30.05
N GLY A 51 0.98 -15.02 29.26
CA GLY A 51 0.35 -13.99 28.42
C GLY A 51 1.07 -13.70 27.09
N ILE A 52 2.23 -14.31 26.83
CA ILE A 52 2.97 -14.15 25.58
C ILE A 52 2.72 -15.36 24.67
N LYS A 53 2.44 -15.08 23.39
CA LYS A 53 2.22 -16.10 22.37
C LYS A 53 3.53 -16.54 21.74
N PHE A 54 3.79 -17.85 21.73
CA PHE A 54 5.00 -18.45 21.18
C PHE A 54 4.66 -19.45 20.06
N PRO A 55 5.52 -19.60 19.04
CA PRO A 55 5.38 -20.64 18.02
C PRO A 55 5.69 -22.04 18.58
N CYS A 56 5.31 -23.10 17.86
CA CYS A 56 5.54 -24.49 18.28
C CYS A 56 7.01 -24.83 18.57
N PHE A 57 7.94 -24.21 17.84
CA PHE A 57 9.38 -24.44 18.00
C PHE A 57 9.99 -23.70 19.20
N VAL A 58 9.22 -22.93 19.98
CA VAL A 58 9.63 -22.37 21.28
C VAL A 58 8.76 -23.02 22.36
N SER A 59 9.21 -24.17 22.87
CA SER A 59 8.41 -24.95 23.83
C SER A 59 8.47 -24.38 25.25
N ARG A 60 7.46 -24.72 26.07
CA ARG A 60 7.50 -24.46 27.51
C ARG A 60 8.75 -25.03 28.18
N SER A 61 9.16 -26.25 27.82
CA SER A 61 10.33 -26.91 28.41
C SER A 61 11.64 -26.18 28.06
N ASN A 62 11.76 -25.64 26.84
CA ASN A 62 12.91 -24.80 26.48
C ASN A 62 12.97 -23.54 27.36
N LEU A 63 11.85 -22.82 27.50
CA LEU A 63 11.78 -21.60 28.33
C LEU A 63 12.04 -21.89 29.82
N GLU A 64 11.58 -23.04 30.33
CA GLU A 64 11.89 -23.49 31.69
C GLU A 64 13.38 -23.80 31.86
N ALA A 65 14.02 -24.45 30.86
CA ALA A 65 15.45 -24.73 30.88
C ALA A 65 16.30 -23.45 30.90
N LEU A 66 15.83 -22.35 30.29
CA LEU A 66 16.54 -21.07 30.31
C LEU A 66 16.69 -20.48 31.71
N ARG A 67 15.76 -20.78 32.63
CA ARG A 67 15.81 -20.30 34.02
C ARG A 67 17.04 -20.81 34.78
N THR A 68 17.54 -21.98 34.40
CA THR A 68 18.71 -22.63 35.01
C THR A 68 19.87 -22.77 34.02
N PHE A 69 19.80 -22.13 32.85
CA PHE A 69 20.88 -22.16 31.87
C PHE A 69 22.14 -21.52 32.45
N GLU A 70 23.27 -22.21 32.35
CA GLU A 70 24.55 -21.73 32.85
C GLU A 70 25.10 -20.62 31.95
N VAL A 71 25.16 -19.42 32.50
CA VAL A 71 25.79 -18.25 31.88
C VAL A 71 27.26 -18.24 32.28
N ARG A 72 28.15 -18.18 31.29
CA ARG A 72 29.59 -18.07 31.46
C ARG A 72 29.99 -16.59 31.41
N ASP A 73 31.06 -16.24 32.11
CA ASP A 73 31.50 -14.84 32.20
C ASP A 73 32.00 -14.27 30.87
N ASP A 74 32.37 -15.13 29.92
CA ASP A 74 32.82 -14.77 28.57
C ASP A 74 31.74 -14.96 27.48
N ASP A 75 30.48 -15.16 27.87
CA ASP A 75 29.37 -15.19 26.91
C ASP A 75 29.07 -13.80 26.35
N VAL A 76 28.68 -13.77 25.07
CA VAL A 76 28.08 -12.62 24.41
C VAL A 76 26.68 -12.98 23.92
N TYR A 77 25.66 -12.31 24.43
CA TYR A 77 24.27 -12.50 24.02
C TYR A 77 23.84 -11.47 22.99
N VAL A 78 23.11 -11.92 21.97
CA VAL A 78 22.43 -11.04 21.01
C VAL A 78 20.92 -11.23 21.17
N PHE A 79 20.27 -10.24 21.79
CA PHE A 79 18.81 -10.19 21.89
C PHE A 79 18.23 -9.30 20.81
N SER A 80 17.10 -9.70 20.22
CA SER A 80 16.39 -8.86 19.26
C SER A 80 14.96 -9.34 19.07
N TYR A 81 14.02 -8.43 18.82
CA TYR A 81 12.75 -8.85 18.23
C TYR A 81 13.04 -9.43 16.84
N PRO A 82 12.36 -10.52 16.39
CA PRO A 82 12.62 -11.13 15.09
C PRO A 82 12.67 -10.09 13.96
N ARG A 83 13.60 -10.28 13.00
CA ARG A 83 13.80 -9.41 11.82
C ARG A 83 14.40 -8.02 12.09
N SER A 84 15.04 -7.83 13.25
CA SER A 84 15.71 -6.57 13.61
C SER A 84 17.21 -6.49 13.26
N GLY A 85 17.79 -7.51 12.61
CA GLY A 85 19.20 -7.51 12.20
C GLY A 85 20.10 -8.51 12.92
N THR A 86 19.52 -9.51 13.57
CA THR A 86 20.21 -10.54 14.38
C THR A 86 21.38 -11.21 13.65
N HIS A 87 21.20 -11.58 12.37
CA HIS A 87 22.25 -12.23 11.58
C HIS A 87 23.40 -11.28 11.27
N TRP A 88 23.10 -10.01 10.97
CA TRP A 88 24.13 -9.00 10.70
C TRP A 88 24.96 -8.73 11.95
N MET A 89 24.29 -8.55 13.09
CA MET A 89 24.98 -8.38 14.38
C MET A 89 25.80 -9.61 14.77
N SER A 90 25.26 -10.81 14.54
CA SER A 90 25.96 -12.07 14.81
C SER A 90 27.25 -12.18 13.99
N GLU A 91 27.21 -11.89 12.69
CA GLU A 91 28.44 -11.90 11.87
C GLU A 91 29.46 -10.88 12.37
N ILE A 92 29.04 -9.64 12.66
CA ILE A 92 29.94 -8.61 13.21
C ILE A 92 30.61 -9.11 14.50
N LEU A 93 29.83 -9.62 15.44
CA LEU A 93 30.35 -10.11 16.72
C LEU A 93 31.24 -11.34 16.55
N HIS A 94 30.91 -12.27 15.65
CA HIS A 94 31.78 -13.42 15.39
C HIS A 94 33.12 -13.01 14.81
N TYR A 95 33.13 -12.12 13.83
CA TYR A 95 34.36 -11.57 13.28
C TYR A 95 35.19 -10.85 14.35
N ILE A 96 34.56 -10.06 15.23
CA ILE A 96 35.24 -9.41 16.36
C ILE A 96 35.83 -10.44 17.34
N LEU A 97 35.06 -11.46 17.71
CA LEU A 97 35.48 -12.48 18.67
C LEU A 97 36.65 -13.35 18.14
N HIS A 98 36.73 -13.51 16.82
CA HIS A 98 37.76 -14.30 16.13
C HIS A 98 38.86 -13.43 15.49
N ASP A 99 39.03 -12.18 15.95
CA ASP A 99 40.10 -11.27 15.53
C ASP A 99 40.16 -11.10 13.99
N GLY A 100 38.98 -10.93 13.36
CA GLY A 100 38.82 -10.74 11.91
C GLY A 100 38.76 -12.03 11.09
N LYS A 101 38.98 -13.20 11.70
CA LYS A 101 38.98 -14.49 10.99
C LYS A 101 37.55 -14.95 10.70
N GLY A 102 37.28 -15.35 9.47
CA GLY A 102 35.96 -15.79 9.01
C GLY A 102 35.64 -17.27 9.18
N ASP A 103 36.56 -18.05 9.76
CA ASP A 103 36.41 -19.49 10.00
C ASP A 103 35.69 -19.75 11.33
N PHE A 104 34.38 -19.46 11.33
CA PHE A 104 33.48 -19.84 12.40
C PHE A 104 32.27 -20.57 11.82
N ASN A 105 31.79 -21.55 12.57
CA ASN A 105 30.59 -22.29 12.19
C ASN A 105 29.38 -21.33 12.17
N ARG A 106 28.52 -21.41 11.17
CA ARG A 106 27.28 -20.60 11.10
C ARG A 106 26.03 -21.42 11.40
N SER A 107 26.16 -22.74 11.56
CA SER A 107 25.03 -23.63 11.78
C SER A 107 24.22 -23.27 13.03
N PHE A 108 24.86 -22.76 14.09
CA PHE A 108 24.15 -22.36 15.31
C PHE A 108 23.34 -21.07 15.14
N MET A 109 23.62 -20.24 14.14
CA MET A 109 22.86 -19.00 13.91
C MET A 109 21.41 -19.27 13.48
N THR A 110 21.14 -20.49 13.02
CA THR A 110 19.79 -20.96 12.66
C THR A 110 18.92 -21.27 13.88
N ASN A 111 19.53 -21.49 15.05
CA ASN A 111 18.87 -21.90 16.29
C ASN A 111 19.13 -20.87 17.40
N ALA A 112 18.12 -20.05 17.71
CA ALA A 112 18.15 -19.21 18.90
C ALA A 112 18.08 -20.09 20.17
N LEU A 113 18.51 -19.53 21.30
CA LEU A 113 18.65 -20.23 22.57
C LEU A 113 17.36 -20.94 23.02
N GLU A 114 16.21 -20.28 22.83
CA GLU A 114 14.88 -20.77 23.19
C GLU A 114 14.23 -21.68 22.14
N MET A 115 14.84 -21.81 20.96
CA MET A 115 14.24 -22.45 19.79
C MET A 115 14.71 -23.90 19.61
N THR A 116 13.84 -24.71 19.04
CA THR A 116 14.15 -26.05 18.54
C THR A 116 13.75 -26.07 17.06
N MET A 117 14.69 -25.84 16.14
CA MET A 117 14.39 -25.85 14.71
C MET A 117 14.50 -27.25 14.12
N ALA A 118 13.42 -27.70 13.48
CA ALA A 118 13.36 -28.90 12.66
C ALA A 118 12.83 -28.53 11.27
N GLU A 119 13.23 -29.28 10.23
CA GLU A 119 12.68 -29.11 8.88
C GLU A 119 11.21 -29.51 8.83
N ASP A 120 10.88 -30.60 9.52
CA ASP A 120 9.52 -31.06 9.74
C ASP A 120 9.12 -30.78 11.20
N PRO A 121 8.09 -29.96 11.45
CA PRO A 121 7.58 -29.68 12.79
C PRO A 121 7.17 -30.94 13.59
N THR A 122 6.88 -32.06 12.93
CA THR A 122 6.60 -33.33 13.62
C THR A 122 7.83 -33.97 14.25
N GLN A 123 9.03 -33.52 13.87
CA GLN A 123 10.31 -34.04 14.35
C GLN A 123 10.96 -33.16 15.43
N LEU A 124 10.24 -32.19 15.98
CA LEU A 124 10.75 -31.27 17.02
C LEU A 124 11.34 -32.02 18.23
N GLU A 125 10.81 -33.19 18.58
CA GLU A 125 11.30 -34.00 19.71
C GLU A 125 12.63 -34.73 19.40
N SER A 126 12.96 -34.90 18.12
CA SER A 126 14.12 -35.65 17.63
C SER A 126 15.35 -34.78 17.36
N VAL A 127 15.18 -33.46 17.36
CA VAL A 127 16.27 -32.49 17.11
C VAL A 127 16.79 -31.89 18.41
N THR A 128 18.06 -31.47 18.41
CA THR A 128 18.68 -30.87 19.61
C THR A 128 18.17 -29.43 19.81
N PRO A 129 17.56 -29.09 20.97
CA PRO A 129 17.16 -27.73 21.28
C PRO A 129 18.34 -26.76 21.35
N GLY A 130 18.10 -25.49 21.03
CA GLY A 130 19.10 -24.43 21.03
C GLY A 130 19.89 -24.33 22.33
N TYR A 131 19.23 -24.36 23.49
CA TYR A 131 19.93 -24.31 24.79
C TYR A 131 20.91 -25.48 24.99
N LYS A 132 20.62 -26.70 24.50
CA LYS A 132 21.56 -27.82 24.58
C LYS A 132 22.74 -27.62 23.62
N MET A 133 22.47 -27.10 22.42
CA MET A 133 23.50 -26.76 21.45
C MET A 133 24.48 -25.72 22.03
N TYR A 134 23.99 -24.60 22.57
CA TYR A 134 24.84 -23.58 23.19
C TYR A 134 25.52 -24.06 24.48
N ALA A 135 24.91 -24.98 25.25
CA ALA A 135 25.58 -25.59 26.40
C ALA A 135 26.83 -26.40 25.98
N ALA A 136 26.78 -27.08 24.83
CA ALA A 136 27.88 -27.88 24.30
C ALA A 136 28.97 -27.05 23.57
N MET A 137 28.72 -25.78 23.26
CA MET A 137 29.70 -24.93 22.56
C MET A 137 30.90 -24.59 23.45
N ALA A 138 32.07 -24.53 22.83
CA ALA A 138 33.27 -23.96 23.44
C ALA A 138 33.11 -22.45 23.64
N SER A 139 33.75 -21.92 24.68
CA SER A 139 33.83 -20.48 24.90
C SER A 139 34.88 -19.81 23.98
N PRO A 140 34.72 -18.50 23.66
CA PRO A 140 33.59 -17.65 24.02
C PRO A 140 32.35 -17.95 23.15
N ARG A 141 31.15 -17.94 23.74
CA ARG A 141 29.90 -18.22 23.03
C ARG A 141 29.25 -16.92 22.58
N CYS A 142 28.84 -16.84 21.31
CA CYS A 142 27.93 -15.80 20.82
C CYS A 142 26.52 -16.42 20.70
N ILE A 143 25.61 -16.03 21.58
CA ILE A 143 24.32 -16.70 21.81
C ILE A 143 23.18 -15.80 21.30
N LEU A 144 22.38 -16.30 20.35
CA LEU A 144 21.25 -15.56 19.81
C LEU A 144 19.96 -15.88 20.61
N SER A 145 19.13 -14.87 20.86
CA SER A 145 17.79 -15.06 21.43
C SER A 145 16.80 -13.99 21.00
N HIS A 146 15.53 -14.37 20.88
CA HIS A 146 14.38 -13.52 20.60
C HIS A 146 13.43 -13.42 21.79
N CYS A 147 13.86 -13.84 22.99
CA CYS A 147 13.04 -13.75 24.19
C CYS A 147 12.88 -12.31 24.69
N LEU A 148 11.67 -12.00 25.18
CA LEU A 148 11.46 -10.87 26.08
C LEU A 148 12.34 -11.01 27.33
N GLU A 149 12.63 -9.88 27.97
CA GLU A 149 13.45 -9.85 29.19
C GLU A 149 13.00 -10.86 30.24
N SER A 150 11.69 -11.05 30.43
CA SER A 150 11.13 -11.97 31.43
C SER A 150 11.44 -13.45 31.21
N PHE A 151 11.90 -13.83 30.02
CA PHE A 151 12.21 -15.22 29.64
C PHE A 151 13.70 -15.48 29.43
N ARG A 152 14.56 -14.46 29.49
CA ARG A 152 16.01 -14.64 29.35
C ARG A 152 16.61 -15.34 30.59
N PRO A 153 17.78 -15.98 30.47
CA PRO A 153 18.47 -16.54 31.63
C PRO A 153 18.73 -15.50 32.74
N PRO A 154 18.27 -15.72 33.99
CA PRO A 154 18.44 -14.76 35.07
C PRO A 154 19.91 -14.47 35.42
N GLN A 155 20.79 -15.46 35.23
CA GLN A 155 22.22 -15.34 35.52
C GLN A 155 22.92 -14.25 34.67
N ILE A 156 22.32 -13.80 33.57
CA ILE A 156 22.83 -12.65 32.79
C ILE A 156 22.99 -11.40 33.66
N LEU A 157 22.15 -11.22 34.69
CA LEU A 157 22.25 -10.06 35.59
C LEU A 157 23.33 -10.19 36.67
N THR A 158 23.82 -11.40 36.93
CA THR A 158 24.75 -11.67 38.04
C THR A 158 26.14 -12.09 37.56
N LYS A 159 26.28 -12.47 36.29
CA LYS A 159 27.53 -12.84 35.62
C LYS A 159 28.10 -11.68 34.81
N GLN A 160 29.31 -11.83 34.28
CA GLN A 160 29.99 -10.81 33.48
C GLN A 160 29.71 -10.89 31.97
N ALA A 161 28.79 -11.77 31.56
CA ALA A 161 28.38 -11.92 30.16
C ALA A 161 27.95 -10.57 29.56
N LYS A 162 28.34 -10.34 28.30
CA LYS A 162 27.98 -9.13 27.56
C LYS A 162 26.67 -9.33 26.81
N VAL A 163 25.87 -8.27 26.73
CA VAL A 163 24.55 -8.30 26.10
C VAL A 163 24.47 -7.21 25.06
N VAL A 164 24.21 -7.59 23.81
CA VAL A 164 23.89 -6.67 22.72
C VAL A 164 22.41 -6.84 22.36
N TYR A 165 21.62 -5.78 22.56
CA TYR A 165 20.26 -5.73 22.05
C TYR A 165 20.22 -5.00 20.71
N VAL A 166 19.64 -5.64 19.68
CA VAL A 166 19.48 -5.03 18.36
C VAL A 166 18.02 -4.65 18.13
N ALA A 167 17.78 -3.36 18.01
CA ALA A 167 16.48 -2.79 17.69
C ALA A 167 16.40 -2.33 16.23
N ARG A 168 15.21 -2.31 15.65
CA ARG A 168 14.97 -1.79 14.31
C ARG A 168 13.66 -1.03 14.28
N ASN A 169 13.55 -0.01 13.43
CA ASN A 169 12.30 0.70 13.26
C ASN A 169 11.15 -0.30 12.94
N PRO A 170 9.98 -0.16 13.59
CA PRO A 170 8.94 -1.19 13.57
C PRO A 170 8.30 -1.38 12.19
N LYS A 171 8.28 -0.34 11.35
CA LYS A 171 7.69 -0.41 10.00
C LYS A 171 8.52 -1.28 9.07
N ASP A 172 9.84 -1.08 9.00
CA ASP A 172 10.72 -1.94 8.20
C ASP A 172 10.83 -3.36 8.78
N MET A 173 10.81 -3.48 10.12
CA MET A 173 10.78 -4.78 10.78
C MET A 173 9.54 -5.57 10.36
N LEU A 174 8.34 -4.96 10.43
CA LEU A 174 7.09 -5.60 10.07
C LEU A 174 7.04 -6.02 8.60
N VAL A 175 7.49 -5.16 7.68
CA VAL A 175 7.61 -5.54 6.26
C VAL A 175 8.59 -6.70 6.09
N SER A 176 9.72 -6.68 6.80
CA SER A 176 10.69 -7.77 6.76
C SER A 176 10.15 -9.09 7.33
N LEU A 177 9.19 -9.03 8.25
CA LEU A 177 8.48 -10.18 8.81
C LEU A 177 7.43 -10.72 7.85
N SER A 178 6.58 -9.87 7.26
CA SER A 178 5.59 -10.27 6.25
C SER A 178 6.23 -10.99 5.06
N ASN A 179 7.39 -10.53 4.60
CA ASN A 179 8.10 -11.20 3.50
C ASN A 179 8.70 -12.56 3.89
N MET A 180 8.92 -12.81 5.18
CA MET A 180 9.36 -14.12 5.67
C MET A 180 8.17 -15.09 5.77
N THR A 181 6.97 -14.57 6.08
CA THR A 181 5.72 -15.34 6.16
C THR A 181 4.84 -15.03 4.95
N SER A 182 5.30 -15.45 3.76
CA SER A 182 4.70 -15.05 2.47
C SER A 182 3.22 -15.40 2.28
N ASP A 183 2.69 -16.30 3.11
CA ASP A 183 1.29 -16.75 3.12
C ASP A 183 0.37 -15.82 3.95
N TRP A 184 0.92 -14.90 4.75
CA TRP A 184 0.14 -13.95 5.55
C TRP A 184 0.05 -12.59 4.86
N LYS A 185 -1.17 -12.16 4.53
CA LYS A 185 -1.37 -10.85 3.90
C LYS A 185 -0.92 -9.73 4.83
N PHE A 186 -0.26 -8.73 4.26
CA PHE A 186 0.33 -7.63 5.02
C PHE A 186 -0.70 -6.89 5.88
N ASP A 187 -1.90 -6.61 5.36
CA ASP A 187 -2.95 -5.88 6.11
C ASP A 187 -3.42 -6.62 7.37
N GLU A 188 -3.51 -7.95 7.29
CA GLU A 188 -3.91 -8.82 8.40
C GLU A 188 -2.80 -8.87 9.46
N MET A 189 -1.53 -8.97 9.02
CA MET A 189 -0.37 -8.90 9.90
C MET A 189 -0.25 -7.51 10.56
N PHE A 190 -0.46 -6.43 9.80
CA PHE A 190 -0.42 -5.06 10.30
C PHE A 190 -1.48 -4.84 11.39
N TRP A 191 -2.69 -5.34 11.18
CA TRP A 191 -3.73 -5.34 12.20
C TRP A 191 -3.30 -6.12 13.45
N ALA A 192 -2.78 -7.34 13.31
CA ALA A 192 -2.34 -8.15 14.43
C ALA A 192 -1.18 -7.50 15.20
N PHE A 193 -0.28 -6.81 14.49
CA PHE A 193 0.81 -6.03 15.05
C PHE A 193 0.31 -4.86 15.89
N CYS A 194 -0.60 -4.04 15.34
CA CYS A 194 -1.23 -2.93 16.05
C CYS A 194 -2.04 -3.38 17.27
N LYS A 195 -2.58 -4.61 17.22
CA LYS A 195 -3.31 -5.25 18.33
C LYS A 195 -2.43 -6.04 19.29
N GLU A 196 -1.11 -6.05 19.09
CA GLU A 196 -0.14 -6.76 19.93
C GLU A 196 -0.39 -8.27 20.01
N LYS A 197 -0.94 -8.85 18.94
CA LYS A 197 -1.30 -10.28 18.84
C LYS A 197 -0.24 -11.11 18.13
N MET A 198 0.95 -10.55 17.92
CA MET A 198 2.05 -11.23 17.24
C MET A 198 2.64 -12.37 18.08
N LEU A 199 3.25 -13.34 17.39
CA LEU A 199 4.17 -14.27 18.02
C LEU A 199 5.35 -13.51 18.64
N MET A 200 5.91 -14.05 19.72
CA MET A 200 6.94 -13.41 20.54
C MET A 200 6.47 -12.10 21.22
N GLY A 201 5.15 -11.86 21.27
CA GLY A 201 4.55 -10.74 21.99
C GLY A 201 4.63 -9.38 21.28
N SER A 202 4.32 -8.33 22.04
CA SER A 202 4.35 -6.93 21.58
C SER A 202 5.78 -6.49 21.28
N TRP A 203 6.00 -5.91 20.08
CA TRP A 203 7.28 -5.30 19.74
C TRP A 203 7.63 -4.15 20.68
N PHE A 204 6.64 -3.35 21.08
CA PHE A 204 6.83 -2.21 22.00
C PHE A 204 7.36 -2.70 23.35
N ASP A 205 6.71 -3.70 23.95
CA ASP A 205 7.12 -4.21 25.25
C ASP A 205 8.48 -4.90 25.17
N HIS A 206 8.72 -5.62 24.08
CA HIS A 206 10.00 -6.26 23.83
C HIS A 206 11.13 -5.22 23.77
N VAL A 207 11.03 -4.20 22.91
CA VAL A 207 12.10 -3.21 22.76
C VAL A 207 12.29 -2.35 24.00
N LEU A 208 11.20 -1.94 24.65
CA LEU A 208 11.27 -1.07 25.84
C LEU A 208 11.84 -1.82 27.05
N SER A 209 11.58 -3.11 27.22
CA SER A 209 12.17 -3.91 28.30
C SER A 209 13.70 -3.93 28.26
N TYR A 210 14.30 -4.01 27.06
CA TYR A 210 15.76 -3.93 26.91
C TYR A 210 16.28 -2.50 26.87
N TRP A 211 15.52 -1.55 26.32
CA TRP A 211 15.85 -0.12 26.37
C TRP A 211 16.01 0.38 27.81
N ASN A 212 15.17 -0.09 28.73
CA ASN A 212 15.23 0.26 30.15
C ASN A 212 16.46 -0.31 30.89
N GLN A 213 17.21 -1.20 30.24
CA GLN A 213 18.42 -1.81 30.79
C GLN A 213 19.71 -1.27 30.16
N ARG A 214 19.60 -0.36 29.18
CA ARG A 214 20.72 0.16 28.39
C ARG A 214 21.83 0.81 29.21
N ASP A 215 21.51 1.28 30.42
CA ASP A 215 22.47 1.97 31.30
C ASP A 215 23.27 0.99 32.17
N LYS A 216 22.97 -0.33 32.11
CA LYS A 216 23.78 -1.36 32.78
C LYS A 216 25.08 -1.57 31.99
N GLU A 217 26.21 -1.66 32.69
CA GLU A 217 27.55 -1.71 32.08
C GLU A 217 27.76 -2.84 31.06
N HIS A 218 27.15 -4.01 31.28
CA HIS A 218 27.25 -5.17 30.40
C HIS A 218 26.14 -5.24 29.33
N PHE A 219 25.30 -4.20 29.21
CA PHE A 219 24.28 -4.08 28.16
C PHE A 219 24.68 -3.02 27.13
N LEU A 220 24.49 -3.34 25.86
CA LEU A 220 24.66 -2.43 24.74
C LEU A 220 23.41 -2.44 23.86
N PHE A 221 22.74 -1.30 23.77
CA PHE A 221 21.63 -1.12 22.84
C PHE A 221 22.15 -0.58 21.51
N VAL A 222 21.79 -1.25 20.41
CA VAL A 222 22.18 -0.90 19.05
C VAL A 222 20.94 -0.81 18.17
N LYS A 223 20.80 0.26 17.40
CA LYS A 223 19.77 0.35 16.36
C LYS A 223 20.34 -0.14 15.02
N TYR A 224 19.55 -0.91 14.30
CA TYR A 224 19.84 -1.36 12.94
C TYR A 224 20.17 -0.18 12.02
N GLU A 225 19.47 0.94 12.23
CA GLU A 225 19.66 2.17 11.49
C GLU A 225 21.03 2.81 11.74
N ASP A 226 21.56 2.71 12.96
CA ASP A 226 22.88 3.25 13.32
C ASP A 226 24.00 2.47 12.62
N LEU A 227 23.82 1.15 12.42
CA LEU A 227 24.74 0.31 11.63
C LEU A 227 24.81 0.77 10.16
N HIS A 228 23.72 1.33 9.61
CA HIS A 228 23.71 1.90 8.26
C HIS A 228 24.34 3.29 8.20
N LYS A 229 24.25 4.07 9.28
CA LYS A 229 24.81 5.42 9.35
C LYS A 229 26.32 5.41 9.51
N ASP A 230 26.83 4.57 10.41
CA ASP A 230 28.27 4.43 10.68
C ASP A 230 28.59 2.99 11.11
N LEU A 231 28.81 2.14 10.11
CA LEU A 231 29.15 0.73 10.34
C LEU A 231 30.49 0.58 11.05
N ARG A 232 31.51 1.36 10.66
CA ARG A 232 32.86 1.26 11.24
C ARG A 232 32.85 1.67 12.71
N GLY A 233 32.24 2.81 13.05
CA GLY A 233 32.11 3.26 14.43
C GLY A 233 31.30 2.28 15.28
N SER A 234 30.28 1.64 14.70
CA SER A 234 29.51 0.59 15.37
C SER A 234 30.36 -0.66 15.66
N ILE A 235 31.19 -1.10 14.71
CA ILE A 235 32.14 -2.22 14.91
C ILE A 235 33.12 -1.87 16.04
N CYS A 236 33.69 -0.66 16.06
CA CYS A 236 34.60 -0.21 17.12
C CYS A 236 33.90 -0.25 18.50
N LYS A 237 32.66 0.25 18.56
CA LYS A 237 31.86 0.26 19.80
C LYS A 237 31.55 -1.16 20.28
N LEU A 238 31.23 -2.08 19.37
CA LEU A 238 30.98 -3.49 19.68
C LEU A 238 32.24 -4.19 20.18
N ALA A 239 33.38 -4.00 19.51
CA ALA A 239 34.68 -4.57 19.91
C ALA A 239 35.04 -4.15 21.34
N LYS A 240 34.95 -2.85 21.64
CA LYS A 240 35.15 -2.32 22.98
C LYS A 240 34.19 -2.92 24.01
N HIS A 241 32.91 -3.07 23.66
CA HIS A 241 31.90 -3.63 24.58
C HIS A 241 32.19 -5.09 24.95
N VAL A 242 32.64 -5.90 24.00
CA VAL A 242 33.03 -7.30 24.23
C VAL A 242 34.47 -7.46 24.73
N GLY A 243 35.16 -6.36 25.04
CA GLY A 243 36.51 -6.39 25.61
C GLY A 243 37.60 -6.78 24.61
N LYS A 244 37.38 -6.58 23.31
CA LYS A 244 38.37 -6.81 22.25
C LYS A 244 39.05 -5.50 21.86
N ASP A 245 40.38 -5.53 21.80
CA ASP A 245 41.22 -4.46 21.27
C ASP A 245 41.74 -4.89 19.91
N LEU A 246 41.15 -4.34 18.84
CA LEU A 246 41.45 -4.71 17.45
C LEU A 246 42.17 -3.55 16.76
N SER A 247 43.17 -3.87 15.94
CA SER A 247 43.83 -2.85 15.10
C SER A 247 42.88 -2.32 14.03
N ASP A 248 43.17 -1.12 13.52
CA ASP A 248 42.39 -0.52 12.43
C ASP A 248 42.33 -1.43 11.19
N ASP A 249 43.43 -2.11 10.84
CA ASP A 249 43.46 -3.07 9.73
C ASP A 249 42.46 -4.21 9.92
N VAL A 250 42.38 -4.79 11.13
CA VAL A 250 41.41 -5.85 11.43
C VAL A 250 39.99 -5.31 11.38
N ILE A 251 39.75 -4.09 11.89
CA ILE A 251 38.42 -3.46 11.82
C ILE A 251 38.00 -3.23 10.36
N ASP A 252 38.92 -2.78 9.50
CA ASP A 252 38.66 -2.51 8.09
C ASP A 252 38.40 -3.83 7.31
N ASP A 253 39.11 -4.90 7.63
CA ASP A 253 38.84 -6.25 7.10
C ASP A 253 37.43 -6.76 7.50
N ILE A 254 37.04 -6.56 8.75
CA ILE A 254 35.70 -6.92 9.23
C ILE A 254 34.64 -6.08 8.50
N LEU A 255 34.89 -4.77 8.36
CA LEU A 255 33.99 -3.83 7.71
C LEU A 255 33.65 -4.29 6.29
N GLU A 256 34.64 -4.70 5.49
CA GLU A 256 34.40 -5.19 4.13
C GLU A 256 33.49 -6.42 4.11
N ARG A 257 33.77 -7.38 4.99
CA ARG A 257 33.07 -8.68 5.06
C ARG A 257 31.64 -8.56 5.54
N VAL A 258 31.35 -7.63 6.46
CA VAL A 258 30.02 -7.44 7.04
C VAL A 258 29.16 -6.43 6.30
N THR A 259 29.62 -5.88 5.18
CA THR A 259 28.72 -5.17 4.26
C THR A 259 27.65 -6.12 3.71
N PHE A 260 26.53 -5.57 3.21
CA PHE A 260 25.50 -6.40 2.57
C PHE A 260 26.08 -7.24 1.42
N GLY A 261 26.93 -6.64 0.59
CA GLY A 261 27.60 -7.34 -0.52
C GLY A 261 28.63 -8.36 -0.05
N GLY A 262 29.40 -8.05 1.00
CA GLY A 262 30.35 -8.99 1.61
C GLY A 262 29.65 -10.23 2.15
N MET A 263 28.62 -10.05 2.98
CA MET A 263 27.84 -11.16 3.52
C MET A 263 27.13 -11.96 2.42
N GLN A 264 26.60 -11.29 1.39
CA GLN A 264 25.96 -11.97 0.26
C GLN A 264 26.95 -12.91 -0.45
N LYS A 265 28.19 -12.45 -0.70
CA LYS A 265 29.25 -13.28 -1.28
C LYS A 265 29.56 -14.48 -0.38
N THR A 266 29.72 -14.26 0.93
CA THR A 266 29.98 -15.35 1.89
C THR A 266 28.84 -16.39 1.88
N TYR A 267 27.59 -15.94 1.84
CA TYR A 267 26.44 -16.86 1.86
C TYR A 267 26.33 -17.65 0.56
N GLN A 268 26.61 -17.02 -0.59
CA GLN A 268 26.68 -17.71 -1.88
C GLN A 268 27.77 -18.79 -1.88
N GLN A 269 28.97 -18.47 -1.37
CA GLN A 269 30.07 -19.43 -1.24
C GLN A 269 29.67 -20.61 -0.35
N LEU A 270 29.00 -20.37 0.78
CA LEU A 270 28.53 -21.45 1.66
C LEU A 270 27.52 -22.36 0.96
N GLU A 271 26.58 -21.80 0.20
CA GLU A 271 25.62 -22.58 -0.60
C GLU A 271 26.33 -23.41 -1.68
N GLU A 272 27.34 -22.85 -2.34
CA GLU A 272 28.13 -23.54 -3.38
C GLU A 272 28.98 -24.67 -2.80
N GLU A 273 29.67 -24.44 -1.68
CA GLU A 273 30.59 -25.39 -1.06
C GLU A 273 29.89 -26.50 -0.29
N ARG A 274 28.73 -26.22 0.32
CA ARG A 274 28.04 -27.15 1.25
C ARG A 274 26.65 -27.60 0.78
N GLY A 275 26.18 -27.14 -0.38
CA GLY A 275 24.89 -27.52 -0.93
C GLY A 275 23.72 -27.25 0.03
N GLU A 276 22.92 -28.29 0.31
CA GLU A 276 21.75 -28.19 1.21
C GLU A 276 22.11 -27.73 2.62
N GLU A 277 23.27 -28.15 3.16
CA GLU A 277 23.72 -27.68 4.48
C GLU A 277 24.03 -26.17 4.45
N GLY A 278 24.65 -25.68 3.37
CA GLY A 278 24.88 -24.26 3.16
C GLY A 278 23.58 -23.46 3.05
N GLN A 279 22.59 -23.99 2.33
CA GLN A 279 21.26 -23.40 2.23
C GLN A 279 20.54 -23.34 3.58
N ARG A 280 20.66 -24.39 4.42
CA ARG A 280 20.10 -24.38 5.78
C ARG A 280 20.68 -23.27 6.65
N MET A 281 21.95 -22.88 6.45
CA MET A 281 22.60 -21.80 7.21
C MET A 281 22.23 -20.39 6.72
N THR A 282 21.75 -20.26 5.49
CA THR A 282 21.62 -18.98 4.78
C THR A 282 20.17 -18.65 4.40
N ARG A 283 19.25 -19.59 4.61
CA ARG A 283 17.83 -19.49 4.23
C ARG A 283 16.90 -19.95 5.33
N TYR A 284 15.73 -19.33 5.39
CA TYR A 284 14.60 -19.74 6.22
C TYR A 284 13.46 -20.21 5.32
N GLN A 285 13.07 -21.49 5.40
CA GLN A 285 12.00 -22.08 4.57
C GLN A 285 12.19 -21.76 3.07
N GLY A 286 13.42 -21.91 2.57
CA GLY A 286 13.80 -21.61 1.18
C GLY A 286 14.06 -20.13 0.87
N ASN A 287 13.63 -19.20 1.73
CA ASN A 287 13.82 -17.76 1.54
C ASN A 287 15.19 -17.30 2.06
N PRO A 288 15.98 -16.54 1.28
CA PRO A 288 17.24 -15.97 1.75
C PRO A 288 17.11 -15.13 3.03
N HIS A 289 18.01 -15.33 3.99
CA HIS A 289 18.09 -14.46 5.18
C HIS A 289 18.44 -13.00 4.79
N LEU A 290 19.32 -12.83 3.80
CA LEU A 290 19.70 -11.54 3.23
C LEU A 290 18.77 -11.18 2.05
N ARG A 291 18.08 -10.03 2.16
CA ARG A 291 17.09 -9.61 1.16
C ARG A 291 17.41 -8.28 0.48
N ARG A 292 17.31 -7.18 1.23
CA ARG A 292 17.55 -5.82 0.71
C ARG A 292 18.56 -5.02 1.51
N GLY A 293 18.60 -5.22 2.84
CA GLY A 293 19.53 -4.50 3.72
C GLY A 293 19.41 -2.98 3.62
N LYS A 294 18.19 -2.42 3.65
CA LYS A 294 17.94 -0.97 3.53
C LYS A 294 16.98 -0.48 4.60
N VAL A 295 17.15 0.78 4.99
CA VAL A 295 16.24 1.55 5.85
C VAL A 295 15.28 2.36 4.98
N GLY A 296 13.98 2.33 5.32
CA GLY A 296 12.91 3.07 4.64
C GLY A 296 12.16 2.30 3.57
N ASN A 297 12.41 0.99 3.41
CA ASN A 297 11.75 0.18 2.39
C ASN A 297 10.24 0.03 2.66
N TRP A 298 9.80 0.20 3.92
CA TRP A 298 8.42 0.13 4.35
C TRP A 298 7.46 1.04 3.55
N LYS A 299 7.94 2.15 2.98
CA LYS A 299 7.16 3.07 2.14
C LYS A 299 6.59 2.42 0.87
N ASN A 300 7.15 1.29 0.43
CA ASN A 300 6.67 0.52 -0.73
C ASN A 300 5.62 -0.53 -0.37
N THR A 301 5.19 -0.59 0.90
CA THR A 301 4.25 -1.61 1.37
C THR A 301 3.12 -0.96 2.17
N PHE A 302 3.45 -0.05 3.09
CA PHE A 302 2.44 0.70 3.82
C PHE A 302 1.68 1.62 2.88
N THR A 303 0.35 1.57 2.97
CA THR A 303 -0.51 2.61 2.38
C THR A 303 -0.38 3.90 3.18
N VAL A 304 -0.76 5.02 2.58
CA VAL A 304 -0.73 6.33 3.26
C VAL A 304 -1.59 6.30 4.53
N ALA A 305 -2.78 5.68 4.47
CA ALA A 305 -3.65 5.54 5.63
C ALA A 305 -3.06 4.64 6.72
N GLN A 306 -2.44 3.51 6.36
CA GLN A 306 -1.79 2.62 7.33
C GLN A 306 -0.61 3.29 8.04
N SER A 307 0.22 4.03 7.31
CA SER A 307 1.33 4.77 7.94
C SER A 307 0.80 5.79 8.93
N ALA A 308 -0.19 6.60 8.54
CA ALA A 308 -0.75 7.63 9.41
C ALA A 308 -1.41 7.04 10.67
N LEU A 309 -2.09 5.90 10.55
CA LEU A 309 -2.62 5.16 11.69
C LEU A 309 -1.49 4.67 12.61
N PHE A 310 -0.47 4.04 12.03
CA PHE A 310 0.65 3.52 12.80
C PHE A 310 1.44 4.62 13.51
N ASP A 311 1.62 5.79 12.87
CA ASP A 311 2.32 6.93 13.47
C ASP A 311 1.62 7.41 14.76
N LYS A 312 0.27 7.39 14.78
CA LYS A 312 -0.50 7.70 15.99
C LYS A 312 -0.31 6.64 17.08
N ILE A 313 -0.38 5.36 16.72
CA ILE A 313 -0.16 4.24 17.66
C ILE A 313 1.26 4.28 18.24
N TYR A 314 2.24 4.49 17.38
CA TYR A 314 3.64 4.60 17.74
C TYR A 314 3.88 5.76 18.71
N ALA A 315 3.33 6.94 18.42
CA ALA A 315 3.40 8.08 19.34
C ALA A 315 2.84 7.74 20.72
N LEU A 316 1.64 7.15 20.79
CA LEU A 316 1.01 6.74 22.05
C LEU A 316 1.85 5.75 22.86
N ARG A 317 2.55 4.81 22.20
CA ARG A 317 3.35 3.77 22.89
C ARG A 317 4.75 4.21 23.25
N MET A 318 5.32 5.17 22.52
CA MET A 318 6.72 5.58 22.65
C MET A 318 6.88 6.90 23.40
N GLU A 319 5.79 7.65 23.62
CA GLU A 319 5.80 8.89 24.39
C GLU A 319 6.45 8.69 25.77
N GLY A 320 7.36 9.60 26.14
CA GLY A 320 8.06 9.56 27.43
C GLY A 320 9.14 8.50 27.59
N THR A 321 9.35 7.60 26.62
CA THR A 321 10.36 6.52 26.73
C THR A 321 11.79 6.98 26.44
N GLY A 322 11.95 8.09 25.71
CA GLY A 322 13.24 8.59 25.23
C GLY A 322 13.90 7.75 24.13
N LEU A 323 13.26 6.67 23.66
CA LEU A 323 13.72 5.87 22.54
C LEU A 323 13.11 6.38 21.23
N ASP A 324 13.96 6.68 20.25
CA ASP A 324 13.54 7.11 18.91
C ASP A 324 14.29 6.35 17.80
N PHE A 325 13.63 6.20 16.66
CA PHE A 325 14.10 5.44 15.51
C PHE A 325 14.11 6.27 14.23
N ASP A 326 15.10 5.99 13.39
CA ASP A 326 15.15 6.56 12.06
C ASP A 326 14.31 5.72 11.10
N PHE A 327 13.22 6.28 10.59
CA PHE A 327 12.36 5.59 9.62
C PHE A 327 12.87 5.69 8.18
N GLU A 328 13.93 6.46 7.93
CA GLU A 328 14.46 6.75 6.60
C GLU A 328 15.98 6.74 6.61
N SER A 329 16.58 6.32 5.49
CA SER A 329 18.00 6.59 5.25
C SER A 329 18.16 8.03 4.78
N HIS A 330 19.05 8.79 5.42
CA HIS A 330 19.45 10.11 4.93
C HIS A 330 20.40 9.94 3.73
N GLY A 331 19.85 9.48 2.61
CA GLY A 331 20.56 9.34 1.34
C GLY A 331 20.53 10.66 0.56
N THR A 332 21.70 11.24 0.36
CA THR A 332 21.97 12.43 -0.46
C THR A 332 21.62 12.20 -1.93
N GLY A 333 20.87 13.12 -2.54
CA GLY A 333 20.87 13.31 -3.99
C GLY A 333 19.49 13.38 -4.64
N VAL A 334 18.79 14.50 -4.48
CA VAL A 334 17.85 14.92 -5.52
C VAL A 334 18.71 15.30 -6.73
N ARG A 335 18.82 14.43 -7.73
CA ARG A 335 19.36 14.84 -9.03
C ARG A 335 18.49 15.98 -9.53
N ARG A 336 19.07 17.18 -9.73
CA ARG A 336 18.40 18.25 -10.47
C ARG A 336 18.16 17.72 -11.89
N LEU A 337 16.90 17.52 -12.23
CA LEU A 337 16.52 17.18 -13.60
C LEU A 337 16.78 18.40 -14.48
N ALA A 338 17.55 18.23 -15.56
CA ALA A 338 17.85 19.30 -16.49
C ALA A 338 16.56 19.85 -17.13
N ALA A 339 16.46 21.17 -17.25
CA ALA A 339 15.31 21.83 -17.88
C ALA A 339 15.20 21.56 -19.39
N THR A 340 16.27 21.08 -20.02
CA THR A 340 16.33 20.75 -21.46
C THR A 340 15.69 19.40 -21.80
N MET A 341 15.39 18.56 -20.81
CA MET A 341 14.73 17.27 -21.01
C MET A 341 13.23 17.47 -21.27
N SER A 342 12.66 16.69 -22.18
CA SER A 342 11.21 16.58 -22.34
C SER A 342 10.54 16.07 -21.06
N VAL A 343 9.24 16.36 -20.88
CA VAL A 343 8.47 15.86 -19.74
C VAL A 343 8.52 14.33 -19.65
N ALA A 344 8.50 13.63 -20.80
CA ALA A 344 8.59 12.17 -20.85
C ALA A 344 9.94 11.66 -20.33
N GLU A 345 11.06 12.28 -20.75
CA GLU A 345 12.40 11.92 -20.26
C GLU A 345 12.56 12.21 -18.77
N ARG A 346 11.98 13.32 -18.29
CA ARG A 346 11.99 13.67 -16.85
C ARG A 346 11.20 12.68 -16.02
N ILE A 347 10.05 12.21 -16.51
CA ILE A 347 9.26 11.14 -15.86
C ILE A 347 10.05 9.84 -15.84
N GLN A 348 10.64 9.44 -16.97
CA GLN A 348 11.47 8.23 -17.03
C GLN A 348 12.64 8.30 -16.01
N ALA A 349 13.25 9.48 -15.84
CA ALA A 349 14.32 9.70 -14.87
C ALA A 349 13.84 9.71 -13.40
N LEU A 350 12.55 9.95 -13.15
CA LEU A 350 11.95 9.87 -11.80
C LEU A 350 11.53 8.45 -11.44
N MET A 351 11.25 7.60 -12.43
CA MET A 351 10.79 6.24 -12.20
C MET A 351 11.89 5.42 -11.51
N PRO A 352 11.60 4.78 -10.36
CA PRO A 352 12.54 3.87 -9.74
C PRO A 352 12.71 2.63 -10.62
N ASP A 353 13.88 1.97 -10.54
CA ASP A 353 14.14 0.71 -11.27
C ASP A 353 13.08 -0.36 -10.99
N LEU A 354 12.53 -0.34 -9.76
CA LEU A 354 11.48 -1.25 -9.30
C LEU A 354 10.30 -0.47 -8.71
N ILE A 355 9.08 -0.83 -9.09
CA ILE A 355 7.85 -0.39 -8.41
C ILE A 355 7.32 -1.59 -7.62
N ASN A 356 7.28 -1.46 -6.29
CA ASN A 356 6.87 -2.53 -5.37
C ASN A 356 7.57 -3.88 -5.63
N GLY A 357 8.82 -3.83 -6.12
CA GLY A 357 9.65 -5.01 -6.41
C GLY A 357 9.55 -5.56 -7.82
N LYS A 358 8.73 -4.97 -8.70
CA LYS A 358 8.63 -5.36 -10.12
C LYS A 358 9.45 -4.43 -11.01
N THR A 359 10.13 -5.00 -12.01
CA THR A 359 10.80 -4.22 -13.07
C THR A 359 9.78 -3.61 -14.03
N HIS A 360 10.19 -2.60 -14.79
CA HIS A 360 9.31 -1.99 -15.80
C HIS A 360 8.91 -3.00 -16.89
N GLN A 361 9.82 -3.90 -17.26
CA GLN A 361 9.53 -4.98 -18.20
C GLN A 361 8.44 -5.92 -17.68
N GLN A 362 8.52 -6.33 -16.41
CA GLN A 362 7.50 -7.19 -15.80
C GLN A 362 6.12 -6.50 -15.80
N LEU A 363 6.08 -5.19 -15.52
CA LEU A 363 4.84 -4.40 -15.54
C LEU A 363 4.29 -4.28 -16.97
N GLU A 364 5.13 -4.14 -17.98
CA GLU A 364 4.72 -4.14 -19.39
C GLU A 364 4.15 -5.49 -19.83
N GLU A 365 4.76 -6.59 -19.41
CA GLU A 365 4.28 -7.95 -19.70
C GLU A 365 2.93 -8.22 -19.03
N GLU A 366 2.76 -7.84 -17.76
CA GLU A 366 1.47 -7.94 -17.05
C GLU A 366 0.39 -7.07 -17.71
N LEU A 367 0.74 -5.84 -18.11
CA LEU A 367 -0.17 -4.96 -18.86
C LEU A 367 -0.62 -5.60 -20.18
N ALA A 368 0.29 -6.25 -20.91
CA ALA A 368 -0.02 -6.92 -22.17
C ALA A 368 -0.98 -8.12 -21.98
N VAL A 369 -0.90 -8.82 -20.85
CA VAL A 369 -1.86 -9.87 -20.50
C VAL A 369 -3.25 -9.27 -20.28
N SER A 370 -3.33 -8.18 -19.52
CA SER A 370 -4.59 -7.49 -19.24
C SER A 370 -5.21 -6.85 -20.49
N ASP A 371 -4.40 -6.31 -21.41
CA ASP A 371 -4.85 -5.81 -22.71
C ASP A 371 -5.50 -6.91 -23.56
N LYS A 372 -4.92 -8.12 -23.55
CA LYS A 372 -5.51 -9.29 -24.25
C LYS A 372 -6.85 -9.70 -23.65
N GLN A 373 -6.95 -9.74 -22.32
CA GLN A 373 -8.20 -10.09 -21.63
C GLN A 373 -9.33 -9.10 -21.92
N THR A 374 -8.98 -7.83 -22.13
CA THR A 374 -9.93 -6.74 -22.40
C THR A 374 -10.18 -6.50 -23.88
N GLY A 375 -9.69 -7.38 -24.77
CA GLY A 375 -9.83 -7.23 -26.22
C GLY A 375 -9.36 -5.86 -26.71
N CYS A 376 -8.32 -5.32 -26.07
CA CYS A 376 -7.82 -3.99 -26.34
C CYS A 376 -7.34 -3.88 -27.78
N HIS A 377 -7.67 -2.78 -28.44
CA HIS A 377 -7.20 -2.46 -29.79
C HIS A 377 -6.79 -0.99 -29.88
N VAL A 378 -6.03 -0.64 -30.93
CA VAL A 378 -5.48 0.71 -31.10
C VAL A 378 -6.14 1.41 -32.28
N VAL A 379 -6.58 2.65 -32.05
CA VAL A 379 -7.08 3.56 -33.08
C VAL A 379 -6.37 4.90 -32.92
N ASN A 380 -5.69 5.36 -33.98
CA ASN A 380 -4.89 6.59 -33.98
C ASN A 380 -3.91 6.71 -32.79
N GLY A 381 -3.24 5.61 -32.43
CA GLY A 381 -2.30 5.56 -31.31
C GLY A 381 -2.92 5.51 -29.91
N THR A 382 -4.26 5.55 -29.79
CA THR A 382 -4.97 5.42 -28.51
C THR A 382 -5.50 3.99 -28.34
N LYS A 383 -5.34 3.45 -27.13
CA LYS A 383 -5.90 2.15 -26.73
C LYS A 383 -7.37 2.25 -26.36
N PHE A 384 -8.19 1.36 -26.87
CA PHE A 384 -9.61 1.23 -26.56
C PHE A 384 -9.96 -0.22 -26.18
N PRO A 385 -10.82 -0.44 -25.18
CA PRO A 385 -11.35 -1.76 -24.88
C PRO A 385 -12.30 -2.22 -26.00
N TRP A 386 -12.58 -3.53 -26.09
CA TRP A 386 -13.49 -4.08 -27.11
C TRP A 386 -14.90 -3.46 -27.12
N THR A 387 -15.34 -2.89 -25.98
CA THR A 387 -16.64 -2.22 -25.85
C THR A 387 -16.71 -0.89 -26.60
N ILE A 388 -15.59 -0.33 -27.07
CA ILE A 388 -15.51 0.87 -27.91
C ILE A 388 -14.91 0.47 -29.25
N SER A 389 -15.74 0.04 -30.20
CA SER A 389 -15.25 -0.47 -31.49
C SER A 389 -14.81 0.66 -32.43
N ARG A 390 -13.97 0.33 -33.42
CA ARG A 390 -13.61 1.25 -34.51
C ARG A 390 -14.86 1.78 -35.24
N SER A 391 -15.86 0.93 -35.48
CA SER A 391 -17.10 1.33 -36.16
C SER A 391 -17.93 2.31 -35.32
N ASN A 392 -17.96 2.16 -33.99
CA ASN A 392 -18.59 3.14 -33.12
C ASN A 392 -17.88 4.49 -33.23
N LEU A 393 -16.55 4.52 -33.15
CA LEU A 393 -15.74 5.74 -33.26
C LEU A 393 -15.91 6.43 -34.63
N GLU A 394 -16.02 5.66 -35.72
CA GLU A 394 -16.30 6.18 -37.06
C GLU A 394 -17.71 6.79 -37.15
N ALA A 395 -18.72 6.14 -36.55
CA ALA A 395 -20.09 6.65 -36.52
C ALA A 395 -20.22 7.98 -35.78
N LEU A 396 -19.37 8.26 -34.78
CA LEU A 396 -19.39 9.55 -34.07
C LEU A 396 -19.05 10.74 -34.97
N ARG A 397 -18.29 10.54 -36.05
CA ARG A 397 -17.91 11.61 -36.99
C ARG A 397 -19.12 12.20 -37.69
N THR A 398 -20.15 11.39 -37.91
CA THR A 398 -21.39 11.77 -38.60
C THR A 398 -22.60 11.80 -37.68
N PHE A 399 -22.42 11.55 -36.37
CA PHE A 399 -23.49 11.62 -35.39
C PHE A 399 -24.18 12.99 -35.41
N GLU A 400 -25.51 12.98 -35.49
CA GLU A 400 -26.29 14.20 -35.52
C GLU A 400 -26.34 14.85 -34.13
N VAL A 401 -25.64 15.97 -34.01
CA VAL A 401 -25.74 16.85 -32.84
C VAL A 401 -26.96 17.75 -33.00
N ARG A 402 -27.75 17.93 -31.96
CA ARG A 402 -28.89 18.87 -31.92
C ARG A 402 -28.50 20.11 -31.12
N ASN A 403 -29.15 21.23 -31.39
CA ASN A 403 -28.80 22.52 -30.76
C ASN A 403 -29.09 22.55 -29.25
N ASP A 404 -30.02 21.70 -28.80
CA ASP A 404 -30.45 21.56 -27.41
C ASP A 404 -29.84 20.32 -26.72
N ASP A 405 -28.86 19.66 -27.34
CA ASP A 405 -28.09 18.62 -26.68
C ASP A 405 -27.22 19.21 -25.56
N VAL A 406 -27.15 18.48 -24.46
CA VAL A 406 -26.20 18.70 -23.37
C VAL A 406 -25.26 17.50 -23.29
N TYR A 407 -23.96 17.74 -23.50
CA TYR A 407 -22.94 16.71 -23.42
C TYR A 407 -22.22 16.74 -22.08
N VAL A 408 -21.92 15.57 -21.52
CA VAL A 408 -21.08 15.38 -20.33
C VAL A 408 -19.83 14.60 -20.73
N PHE A 409 -18.69 15.28 -20.85
CA PHE A 409 -17.41 14.64 -21.12
C PHE A 409 -16.64 14.42 -19.83
N THR A 410 -16.14 13.20 -19.63
CA THR A 410 -15.34 12.87 -18.43
C THR A 410 -14.31 11.81 -18.77
N TYR A 411 -13.10 11.88 -18.19
CA TYR A 411 -12.32 10.65 -18.07
C TYR A 411 -13.11 9.67 -17.19
N PRO A 412 -13.16 8.35 -17.47
CA PRO A 412 -13.98 7.42 -16.70
C PRO A 412 -13.77 7.57 -15.20
N ARG A 413 -14.85 7.44 -14.42
CA ARG A 413 -14.85 7.53 -12.95
C ARG A 413 -14.58 8.92 -12.35
N SER A 414 -14.79 9.98 -13.12
CA SER A 414 -14.65 11.38 -12.66
C SER A 414 -15.95 12.02 -12.15
N GLY A 415 -17.01 11.24 -11.86
CA GLY A 415 -18.29 11.76 -11.38
C GLY A 415 -19.39 11.90 -12.44
N THR A 416 -19.25 11.21 -13.58
CA THR A 416 -20.18 11.26 -14.73
C THR A 416 -21.64 11.12 -14.34
N HIS A 417 -21.98 10.06 -13.59
CA HIS A 417 -23.37 9.78 -13.18
C HIS A 417 -23.93 10.86 -12.25
N TRP A 418 -23.11 11.44 -11.37
CA TRP A 418 -23.56 12.49 -10.46
C TRP A 418 -23.96 13.75 -11.23
N VAL A 419 -23.12 14.16 -12.20
CA VAL A 419 -23.39 15.33 -13.04
C VAL A 419 -24.53 15.07 -14.03
N CYS A 420 -24.64 13.85 -14.59
CA CYS A 420 -25.80 13.46 -15.39
C CYS A 420 -27.11 13.54 -14.60
N GLU A 421 -27.13 13.08 -13.35
CA GLU A 421 -28.31 13.17 -12.48
C GLU A 421 -28.69 14.63 -12.20
N ILE A 422 -27.71 15.48 -11.87
CA ILE A 422 -27.92 16.93 -11.67
C ILE A 422 -28.51 17.57 -12.93
N LEU A 423 -27.90 17.33 -14.09
CA LEU A 423 -28.35 17.90 -15.35
C LEU A 423 -29.75 17.43 -15.73
N GLN A 424 -30.10 16.16 -15.50
CA GLN A 424 -31.45 15.68 -15.75
C GLN A 424 -32.48 16.36 -14.84
N CYS A 425 -32.16 16.52 -13.54
CA CYS A 425 -33.02 17.25 -12.63
C CYS A 425 -33.22 18.71 -13.10
N ILE A 426 -32.16 19.38 -13.54
CA ILE A 426 -32.21 20.75 -14.10
C ILE A 426 -33.06 20.81 -15.37
N LEU A 427 -32.84 19.90 -16.32
CA LEU A 427 -33.52 19.93 -17.62
C LEU A 427 -35.03 19.70 -17.49
N GLN A 428 -35.44 18.93 -16.49
CA GLN A 428 -36.83 18.56 -16.22
C GLN A 428 -37.49 19.40 -15.12
N ASP A 429 -36.82 20.45 -14.63
CA ASP A 429 -37.29 21.30 -13.53
C ASP A 429 -37.71 20.47 -12.28
N VAL A 430 -36.99 19.36 -12.02
CA VAL A 430 -37.25 18.37 -10.94
C VAL A 430 -38.62 17.70 -10.97
N LYS A 431 -39.34 17.75 -12.09
CA LYS A 431 -40.68 17.17 -12.16
C LYS A 431 -40.63 15.65 -12.29
N GLY A 432 -40.85 14.95 -11.17
CA GLY A 432 -41.03 13.50 -11.14
C GLY A 432 -39.74 12.71 -11.32
N ASP A 433 -39.87 11.40 -11.51
CA ASP A 433 -38.73 10.55 -11.83
C ASP A 433 -38.47 10.50 -13.34
N PHE A 434 -37.22 10.24 -13.73
CA PHE A 434 -36.83 10.14 -15.13
C PHE A 434 -36.16 8.81 -15.44
N ASP A 435 -36.32 8.37 -16.69
CA ASP A 435 -35.68 7.17 -17.15
C ASP A 435 -34.15 7.33 -17.17
N ARG A 436 -33.46 6.41 -16.50
CA ARG A 436 -31.99 6.37 -16.38
C ARG A 436 -31.36 5.38 -17.35
N THR A 437 -32.14 4.76 -18.25
CA THR A 437 -31.60 3.87 -19.29
C THR A 437 -30.53 4.56 -20.15
N PHE A 438 -30.61 5.88 -20.35
CA PHE A 438 -29.58 6.63 -21.08
C PHE A 438 -28.20 6.56 -20.40
N MET A 439 -28.13 6.37 -19.08
CA MET A 439 -26.86 6.26 -18.33
C MET A 439 -26.17 4.89 -18.51
N THR A 440 -26.82 3.92 -19.16
CA THR A 440 -26.26 2.58 -19.37
C THR A 440 -25.12 2.55 -20.39
N ASN A 441 -25.11 3.48 -21.35
CA ASN A 441 -24.15 3.51 -22.46
C ASN A 441 -23.56 4.90 -22.67
N ALA A 442 -22.23 5.01 -22.61
CA ALA A 442 -21.54 6.18 -23.15
C ALA A 442 -21.76 6.23 -24.67
N LEU A 443 -21.70 7.42 -25.25
CA LEU A 443 -21.95 7.66 -26.68
C LEU A 443 -21.18 6.70 -27.61
N GLU A 444 -19.92 6.44 -27.29
CA GLU A 444 -18.99 5.60 -28.05
C GLU A 444 -19.04 4.10 -27.72
N MET A 445 -19.79 3.71 -26.69
CA MET A 445 -19.74 2.37 -26.11
C MET A 445 -20.89 1.48 -26.57
N THR A 446 -20.62 0.18 -26.69
CA THR A 446 -21.63 -0.88 -26.71
C THR A 446 -21.55 -1.64 -25.39
N MET A 447 -22.53 -1.47 -24.50
CA MET A 447 -22.49 -2.12 -23.20
C MET A 447 -23.11 -3.52 -23.24
N THR A 448 -22.27 -4.55 -23.24
CA THR A 448 -22.63 -5.95 -23.02
C THR A 448 -21.60 -6.65 -22.13
N ASP A 449 -22.03 -7.68 -21.43
CA ASP A 449 -21.24 -8.60 -20.63
C ASP A 449 -20.63 -9.74 -21.46
N ASP A 450 -21.15 -9.98 -22.67
CA ASP A 450 -20.68 -11.01 -23.60
C ASP A 450 -20.17 -10.36 -24.91
N PRO A 451 -18.87 -10.46 -25.25
CA PRO A 451 -18.33 -9.94 -26.50
C PRO A 451 -19.02 -10.49 -27.75
N THR A 452 -19.61 -11.68 -27.70
CA THR A 452 -20.33 -12.28 -28.83
C THR A 452 -21.66 -11.58 -29.13
N HIS A 453 -22.20 -10.82 -28.16
CA HIS A 453 -23.43 -10.04 -28.31
C HIS A 453 -23.17 -8.60 -28.79
N LEU A 454 -21.93 -8.22 -29.09
CA LEU A 454 -21.57 -6.88 -29.56
C LEU A 454 -22.41 -6.41 -30.76
N GLU A 455 -22.75 -7.31 -31.68
CA GLU A 455 -23.51 -6.99 -32.89
C GLU A 455 -25.03 -6.95 -32.64
N SER A 456 -25.51 -7.61 -31.58
CA SER A 456 -26.94 -7.69 -31.24
C SER A 456 -27.41 -6.60 -30.27
N VAL A 457 -26.48 -5.92 -29.60
CA VAL A 457 -26.76 -4.81 -28.68
C VAL A 457 -26.57 -3.47 -29.39
N ALA A 458 -27.55 -2.57 -29.23
CA ALA A 458 -27.46 -1.23 -29.81
C ALA A 458 -26.34 -0.42 -29.13
N PRO A 459 -25.37 0.14 -29.88
CA PRO A 459 -24.36 1.04 -29.35
C PRO A 459 -24.98 2.36 -28.86
N GLY A 460 -24.28 3.05 -27.97
CA GLY A 460 -24.72 4.31 -27.36
C GLY A 460 -25.20 5.34 -28.38
N TYR A 461 -24.43 5.60 -29.44
CA TYR A 461 -24.84 6.56 -30.48
C TYR A 461 -26.18 6.21 -31.16
N LYS A 462 -26.53 4.92 -31.32
CA LYS A 462 -27.85 4.53 -31.84
C LYS A 462 -28.95 4.75 -30.80
N ALA A 463 -28.67 4.43 -29.53
CA ALA A 463 -29.61 4.69 -28.44
C ALA A 463 -29.93 6.19 -28.34
N TYR A 464 -28.91 7.07 -28.32
CA TYR A 464 -29.09 8.52 -28.27
C TYR A 464 -29.76 9.10 -29.52
N ALA A 465 -29.60 8.48 -30.69
CA ALA A 465 -30.28 8.95 -31.91
C ALA A 465 -31.81 8.85 -31.79
N GLY A 466 -32.32 7.83 -31.10
CA GLY A 466 -33.76 7.62 -30.88
C GLY A 466 -34.39 8.44 -29.75
N MET A 467 -33.59 9.12 -28.93
CA MET A 467 -34.10 9.88 -27.78
C MET A 467 -34.78 11.20 -28.20
N ALA A 468 -35.80 11.60 -27.44
CA ALA A 468 -36.40 12.92 -27.54
C ALA A 468 -35.41 14.01 -27.09
N SER A 469 -35.59 15.22 -27.61
CA SER A 469 -34.85 16.40 -27.17
C SER A 469 -35.49 17.03 -25.92
N PRO A 470 -34.71 17.72 -25.05
CA PRO A 470 -33.24 17.82 -25.07
C PRO A 470 -32.58 16.52 -24.60
N ARG A 471 -31.43 16.16 -25.19
CA ARG A 471 -30.68 14.94 -24.81
C ARG A 471 -29.57 15.28 -23.82
N CYS A 472 -29.50 14.55 -22.71
CA CYS A 472 -28.32 14.51 -21.84
C CYS A 472 -27.44 13.33 -22.25
N ILE A 473 -26.31 13.60 -22.92
CA ILE A 473 -25.44 12.59 -23.54
C ILE A 473 -24.10 12.57 -22.81
N PHE A 474 -23.62 11.42 -22.34
CA PHE A 474 -22.28 11.34 -21.77
C PHE A 474 -21.29 10.58 -22.66
N SER A 475 -20.01 10.96 -22.58
CA SER A 475 -18.93 10.35 -23.33
C SER A 475 -17.61 10.40 -22.57
N HIS A 476 -16.77 9.39 -22.82
CA HIS A 476 -15.39 9.28 -22.33
C HIS A 476 -14.36 9.45 -23.46
N CYS A 477 -14.79 9.88 -24.65
CA CYS A 477 -13.91 10.07 -25.79
C CYS A 477 -12.88 11.18 -25.56
N LEU A 478 -11.69 10.95 -26.08
CA LEU A 478 -10.70 12.00 -26.30
C LEU A 478 -11.25 13.05 -27.28
N ASP A 479 -10.70 14.25 -27.21
CA ASP A 479 -11.15 15.38 -28.03
C ASP A 479 -11.08 15.09 -29.54
N SER A 480 -10.13 14.25 -29.96
CA SER A 480 -9.95 13.82 -31.35
C SER A 480 -11.04 12.87 -31.88
N PHE A 481 -11.82 12.25 -31.01
CA PHE A 481 -12.91 11.34 -31.37
C PHE A 481 -14.31 11.91 -31.11
N ARG A 482 -14.38 13.10 -30.49
CA ARG A 482 -15.62 13.81 -30.24
C ARG A 482 -16.37 14.14 -31.54
N PRO A 483 -17.71 14.07 -31.58
CA PRO A 483 -18.48 14.52 -32.74
C PRO A 483 -18.13 15.97 -33.13
N PRO A 484 -17.66 16.24 -34.36
CA PRO A 484 -17.18 17.57 -34.74
C PRO A 484 -18.30 18.62 -34.77
N GLN A 485 -19.56 18.18 -35.00
CA GLN A 485 -20.73 19.05 -34.99
C GLN A 485 -20.99 19.73 -33.63
N ILE A 486 -20.41 19.24 -32.52
CA ILE A 486 -20.57 19.86 -31.19
C ILE A 486 -20.05 21.31 -31.19
N LEU A 487 -18.94 21.57 -31.89
CA LEU A 487 -18.37 22.92 -31.97
C LEU A 487 -19.19 23.82 -32.90
N THR A 488 -19.68 23.29 -34.03
CA THR A 488 -20.37 24.11 -35.04
C THR A 488 -21.82 24.41 -34.67
N LYS A 489 -22.54 23.46 -34.05
CA LYS A 489 -23.91 23.64 -33.57
C LYS A 489 -24.01 24.24 -32.17
N ARG A 490 -22.86 24.52 -31.53
CA ARG A 490 -22.77 25.15 -30.20
C ARG A 490 -23.61 24.43 -29.13
N ALA A 491 -23.68 23.10 -29.21
CA ALA A 491 -24.27 22.30 -28.15
C ALA A 491 -23.58 22.59 -26.81
N LYS A 492 -24.33 22.51 -25.71
CA LYS A 492 -23.79 22.80 -24.38
C LYS A 492 -22.96 21.61 -23.93
N VAL A 493 -21.76 21.87 -23.44
CA VAL A 493 -20.87 20.81 -22.96
C VAL A 493 -20.49 21.06 -21.51
N VAL A 494 -20.57 20.04 -20.68
CA VAL A 494 -20.02 20.01 -19.33
C VAL A 494 -18.85 19.05 -19.34
N TYR A 495 -17.68 19.51 -18.90
CA TYR A 495 -16.54 18.64 -18.67
C TYR A 495 -16.35 18.43 -17.18
N VAL A 496 -16.34 17.17 -16.73
CA VAL A 496 -16.14 16.82 -15.33
C VAL A 496 -14.75 16.22 -15.15
N ALA A 497 -13.94 16.87 -14.33
CA ALA A 497 -12.63 16.39 -13.92
C ALA A 497 -12.67 15.97 -12.44
N ARG A 498 -11.85 15.01 -12.05
CA ARG A 498 -11.67 14.57 -10.67
C ARG A 498 -10.19 14.46 -10.38
N ASN A 499 -9.79 14.66 -9.12
CA ASN A 499 -8.40 14.45 -8.75
C ASN A 499 -7.91 13.06 -9.24
N PRO A 500 -6.71 12.99 -9.84
CA PRO A 500 -6.30 11.82 -10.60
C PRO A 500 -6.05 10.58 -9.75
N LYS A 501 -5.73 10.74 -8.45
CA LYS A 501 -5.48 9.60 -7.55
C LYS A 501 -6.78 8.89 -7.19
N ASP A 502 -7.82 9.62 -6.75
CA ASP A 502 -9.12 9.00 -6.47
C ASP A 502 -9.80 8.47 -7.73
N MET A 503 -9.62 9.16 -8.86
CA MET A 503 -10.12 8.67 -10.14
C MET A 503 -9.48 7.31 -10.48
N LEU A 504 -8.15 7.19 -10.35
CA LEU A 504 -7.43 5.94 -10.61
C LEU A 504 -7.87 4.80 -9.69
N VAL A 505 -7.95 5.04 -8.37
CA VAL A 505 -8.46 4.04 -7.42
C VAL A 505 -9.91 3.68 -7.74
N SER A 506 -10.72 4.67 -8.08
CA SER A 506 -12.10 4.41 -8.41
C SER A 506 -12.24 3.51 -9.65
N LEU A 507 -11.33 3.64 -10.61
CA LEU A 507 -11.26 2.81 -11.81
C LEU A 507 -10.75 1.41 -11.50
N PHE A 508 -9.72 1.28 -10.65
CA PHE A 508 -9.20 -0.01 -10.18
C PHE A 508 -10.31 -0.86 -9.55
N GLU A 509 -11.04 -0.29 -8.60
CA GLU A 509 -12.07 -1.01 -7.85
C GLU A 509 -13.37 -1.25 -8.64
N MET A 510 -13.53 -0.70 -9.86
CA MET A 510 -14.65 -1.06 -10.76
C MET A 510 -14.51 -2.47 -11.34
N GLY A 511 -13.45 -3.20 -10.98
CA GLY A 511 -13.11 -4.47 -11.58
C GLY A 511 -12.21 -4.29 -12.80
N ALA A 512 -11.27 -3.35 -12.74
CA ALA A 512 -10.17 -3.37 -13.69
C ALA A 512 -9.50 -4.76 -13.60
N HIS A 513 -9.27 -5.40 -14.74
CA HIS A 513 -8.60 -6.71 -14.82
C HIS A 513 -7.12 -6.67 -14.37
N TRP A 514 -6.70 -5.53 -13.83
CA TRP A 514 -5.32 -5.16 -13.62
C TRP A 514 -5.02 -5.24 -12.14
N LYS A 515 -3.78 -5.59 -11.78
CA LYS A 515 -3.27 -5.31 -10.43
C LYS A 515 -2.96 -3.82 -10.30
N PHE A 516 -3.01 -3.28 -9.08
CA PHE A 516 -2.85 -1.84 -8.90
C PHE A 516 -1.48 -1.32 -9.36
N ASP A 517 -0.39 -2.08 -9.18
CA ASP A 517 0.96 -1.65 -9.56
C ASP A 517 1.14 -1.44 -11.07
N GLU A 518 0.66 -2.35 -11.91
CA GLU A 518 0.73 -2.22 -13.37
C GLU A 518 -0.20 -1.11 -13.87
N MET A 519 -1.34 -0.91 -13.21
CA MET A 519 -2.26 0.18 -13.48
C MET A 519 -1.68 1.54 -13.15
N PHE A 520 -1.07 1.66 -11.97
CA PHE A 520 -0.36 2.87 -11.56
C PHE A 520 0.76 3.21 -12.54
N TRP A 521 1.57 2.23 -12.93
CA TRP A 521 2.65 2.43 -13.88
C TRP A 521 2.13 2.87 -15.26
N ALA A 522 1.11 2.19 -15.78
CA ALA A 522 0.49 2.54 -17.06
C ALA A 522 -0.16 3.92 -17.02
N PHE A 523 -0.80 4.29 -15.90
CA PHE A 523 -1.39 5.61 -15.68
C PHE A 523 -0.34 6.72 -15.78
N CYS A 524 0.80 6.56 -15.10
CA CYS A 524 1.89 7.54 -15.13
C CYS A 524 2.47 7.74 -16.54
N HIS A 525 2.50 6.68 -17.35
CA HIS A 525 3.01 6.71 -18.73
C HIS A 525 1.94 7.05 -19.78
N GLY A 526 0.68 7.27 -19.39
CA GLY A 526 -0.43 7.50 -20.33
C GLY A 526 -0.79 6.28 -21.18
N LYS A 527 -0.46 5.07 -20.72
CA LYS A 527 -0.71 3.79 -21.39
C LYS A 527 -2.07 3.16 -21.03
N MET A 528 -2.95 3.90 -20.34
CA MET A 528 -4.31 3.45 -20.02
C MET A 528 -5.18 3.29 -21.27
N HIS A 529 -6.27 2.54 -21.14
CA HIS A 529 -7.40 2.70 -22.06
C HIS A 529 -7.88 4.15 -22.05
N LEU A 530 -8.21 4.68 -23.22
CA LEU A 530 -8.53 6.11 -23.45
C LEU A 530 -7.34 7.06 -23.26
N GLY A 531 -6.12 6.54 -23.19
CA GLY A 531 -4.89 7.35 -23.21
C GLY A 531 -4.58 8.02 -21.87
N SER A 532 -3.88 9.16 -21.92
CA SER A 532 -3.47 9.88 -20.71
C SER A 532 -4.62 10.66 -20.11
N TRP A 533 -4.86 10.51 -18.80
CA TRP A 533 -5.77 11.38 -18.05
C TRP A 533 -5.37 12.85 -18.17
N PHE A 534 -4.08 13.16 -18.13
CA PHE A 534 -3.56 14.52 -18.23
C PHE A 534 -3.97 15.16 -19.56
N ASP A 535 -3.70 14.47 -20.68
CA ASP A 535 -4.08 14.94 -22.01
C ASP A 535 -5.61 15.02 -22.14
N HIS A 536 -6.34 14.07 -21.57
CA HIS A 536 -7.80 14.07 -21.60
C HIS A 536 -8.39 15.30 -20.87
N VAL A 537 -7.81 15.74 -19.75
CA VAL A 537 -8.26 16.95 -19.01
C VAL A 537 -7.83 18.22 -19.73
N LEU A 538 -6.55 18.34 -20.06
CA LEU A 538 -5.99 19.57 -20.63
C LEU A 538 -6.55 19.86 -22.02
N ASN A 539 -6.82 18.85 -22.84
CA ASN A 539 -7.33 19.08 -24.19
C ASN A 539 -8.81 19.49 -24.21
N HIS A 540 -9.59 19.23 -23.15
CA HIS A 540 -11.03 19.54 -23.14
C HIS A 540 -11.42 20.82 -22.40
N ARG A 541 -10.57 21.35 -21.52
CA ARG A 541 -10.96 22.40 -20.57
C ARG A 541 -11.20 23.80 -21.19
N ASP A 542 -10.43 24.18 -22.21
CA ASP A 542 -10.35 25.58 -22.70
C ASP A 542 -11.16 25.77 -23.99
N LYS A 543 -12.47 25.46 -23.94
CA LYS A 543 -13.37 25.57 -25.11
C LYS A 543 -14.58 26.45 -24.78
N GLU A 544 -14.91 27.38 -25.67
CA GLU A 544 -15.93 28.43 -25.44
C GLU A 544 -17.31 27.88 -25.03
N ASN A 545 -17.72 26.71 -25.56
CA ASN A 545 -19.01 26.08 -25.23
C ASN A 545 -18.94 25.04 -24.10
N PHE A 546 -17.84 24.99 -23.35
CA PHE A 546 -17.60 24.02 -22.29
C PHE A 546 -17.69 24.66 -20.91
N GLN A 547 -18.46 24.04 -20.02
CA GLN A 547 -18.44 24.33 -18.60
C GLN A 547 -17.58 23.28 -17.89
N PHE A 548 -16.40 23.70 -17.44
CA PHE A 548 -15.52 22.84 -16.65
C PHE A 548 -15.99 22.80 -15.18
N ILE A 549 -16.04 21.61 -14.59
CA ILE A 549 -16.39 21.36 -13.19
C ILE A 549 -15.43 20.33 -12.62
N LYS A 550 -14.95 20.58 -11.39
CA LYS A 550 -14.24 19.56 -10.62
C LYS A 550 -15.21 18.80 -9.73
N TYR A 551 -15.04 17.49 -9.65
CA TYR A 551 -15.74 16.61 -8.73
C TYR A 551 -15.62 17.11 -7.28
N GLU A 552 -14.45 17.64 -6.93
CA GLU A 552 -14.17 18.22 -5.63
C GLU A 552 -14.98 19.48 -5.34
N ASP A 553 -15.30 20.29 -6.36
CA ASP A 553 -16.12 21.50 -6.20
C ASP A 553 -17.58 21.13 -5.89
N LEU A 554 -18.08 20.00 -6.42
CA LEU A 554 -19.42 19.48 -6.09
C LEU A 554 -19.55 19.12 -4.60
N HIS A 555 -18.45 18.68 -3.98
CA HIS A 555 -18.41 18.39 -2.54
C HIS A 555 -18.30 19.65 -1.68
N LYS A 556 -17.54 20.64 -2.15
CA LYS A 556 -17.35 21.91 -1.42
C LYS A 556 -18.59 22.80 -1.44
N ASP A 557 -19.24 22.91 -2.60
CA ASP A 557 -20.43 23.72 -2.81
C ASP A 557 -21.33 23.12 -3.89
N LEU A 558 -22.14 22.14 -3.46
CA LEU A 558 -23.08 21.46 -4.35
C LEU A 558 -24.12 22.44 -4.90
N ARG A 559 -24.65 23.34 -4.07
CA ARG A 559 -25.70 24.28 -4.48
C ARG A 559 -25.18 25.25 -5.54
N GLY A 560 -24.02 25.88 -5.30
CA GLY A 560 -23.39 26.78 -6.27
C GLY A 560 -23.07 26.06 -7.58
N SER A 561 -22.65 24.79 -7.52
CA SER A 561 -22.41 23.97 -8.70
C SER A 561 -23.69 23.68 -9.51
N ILE A 562 -24.81 23.39 -8.83
CA ILE A 562 -26.12 23.23 -9.47
C ILE A 562 -26.54 24.54 -10.16
N CYS A 563 -26.45 25.68 -9.48
CA CYS A 563 -26.78 26.99 -10.06
C CYS A 563 -25.94 27.26 -11.32
N LYS A 564 -24.63 26.99 -11.26
CA LYS A 564 -23.71 27.17 -12.39
C LYS A 564 -24.08 26.28 -13.59
N LEU A 565 -24.44 25.03 -13.32
CA LEU A 565 -24.89 24.09 -14.36
C LEU A 565 -26.21 24.54 -14.99
N ALA A 566 -27.17 24.99 -14.18
CA ALA A 566 -28.46 25.50 -14.65
C ALA A 566 -28.27 26.70 -15.58
N GLN A 567 -27.45 27.67 -15.16
CA GLN A 567 -27.10 28.83 -15.97
C GLN A 567 -26.44 28.42 -17.31
N HIS A 568 -25.50 27.46 -17.28
CA HIS A 568 -24.80 27.01 -18.49
C HIS A 568 -25.74 26.40 -19.54
N VAL A 569 -26.71 25.59 -19.09
CA VAL A 569 -27.72 24.99 -19.98
C VAL A 569 -28.89 25.95 -20.28
N GLY A 570 -28.85 27.18 -19.79
CA GLY A 570 -29.86 28.20 -20.07
C GLY A 570 -31.17 28.02 -19.31
N LYS A 571 -31.13 27.38 -18.15
CA LYS A 571 -32.27 27.20 -17.24
C LYS A 571 -32.17 28.21 -16.10
N ASP A 572 -33.23 28.98 -15.93
CA ASP A 572 -33.43 29.85 -14.76
C ASP A 572 -34.40 29.14 -13.81
N LEU A 573 -33.86 28.63 -12.70
CA LEU A 573 -34.60 27.79 -11.76
C LEU A 573 -34.87 28.57 -10.47
N PRO A 574 -36.13 28.58 -9.98
CA PRO A 574 -36.46 29.12 -8.66
C PRO A 574 -35.70 28.40 -7.53
N ASP A 575 -35.46 29.09 -6.41
CA ASP A 575 -34.67 28.55 -5.30
C ASP A 575 -35.26 27.28 -4.66
N ASP A 576 -36.58 27.17 -4.59
CA ASP A 576 -37.28 25.98 -4.10
C ASP A 576 -37.00 24.77 -5.01
N VAL A 577 -37.00 24.96 -6.33
CA VAL A 577 -36.62 23.91 -7.28
C VAL A 577 -35.15 23.52 -7.10
N ILE A 578 -34.25 24.48 -6.88
CA ILE A 578 -32.84 24.17 -6.65
C ILE A 578 -32.65 23.38 -5.34
N ASP A 579 -33.40 23.71 -4.30
CA ASP A 579 -33.36 22.99 -3.02
C ASP A 579 -33.89 21.54 -3.17
N ASP A 580 -34.92 21.33 -4.00
CA ASP A 580 -35.40 19.99 -4.36
C ASP A 580 -34.34 19.18 -5.15
N ILE A 581 -33.62 19.82 -6.10
CA ILE A 581 -32.47 19.20 -6.78
C ILE A 581 -31.43 18.78 -5.74
N LEU A 582 -31.07 19.70 -4.85
CA LEU A 582 -30.02 19.52 -3.85
C LEU A 582 -30.27 18.27 -3.01
N GLU A 583 -31.49 18.10 -2.48
CA GLU A 583 -31.85 16.93 -1.67
C GLU A 583 -31.67 15.63 -2.47
N ARG A 584 -32.19 15.59 -3.70
CA ARG A 584 -32.17 14.41 -4.58
C ARG A 584 -30.77 14.00 -5.01
N VAL A 585 -29.91 14.97 -5.32
CA VAL A 585 -28.57 14.69 -5.90
C VAL A 585 -27.48 14.54 -4.85
N THR A 586 -27.80 14.65 -3.55
CA THR A 586 -26.86 14.25 -2.52
C THR A 586 -26.50 12.77 -2.67
N PHE A 587 -25.33 12.35 -2.16
CA PHE A 587 -24.93 10.94 -2.20
C PHE A 587 -26.02 10.03 -1.58
N GLY A 588 -26.56 10.44 -0.43
CA GLY A 588 -27.66 9.73 0.24
C GLY A 588 -28.97 9.76 -0.54
N GLY A 589 -29.30 10.88 -1.17
CA GLY A 589 -30.48 11.02 -2.04
C GLY A 589 -30.43 10.05 -3.22
N MET A 590 -29.35 10.10 -4.00
CA MET A 590 -29.16 9.20 -5.14
C MET A 590 -29.10 7.73 -4.72
N GLN A 591 -28.47 7.41 -3.58
CA GLN A 591 -28.42 6.04 -3.07
C GLN A 591 -29.82 5.50 -2.78
N LYS A 592 -30.70 6.29 -2.14
CA LYS A 592 -32.10 5.92 -1.91
C LYS A 592 -32.83 5.68 -3.24
N THR A 593 -32.66 6.58 -4.21
CA THR A 593 -33.28 6.44 -5.53
C THR A 593 -32.82 5.17 -6.25
N TYR A 594 -31.52 4.86 -6.23
CA TYR A 594 -31.00 3.66 -6.89
C TYR A 594 -31.47 2.39 -6.21
N GLN A 595 -31.54 2.39 -4.88
CA GLN A 595 -32.09 1.28 -4.11
C GLN A 595 -33.56 1.04 -4.48
N GLN A 596 -34.37 2.09 -4.54
CA GLN A 596 -35.78 1.99 -4.94
C GLN A 596 -35.92 1.40 -6.36
N ILE A 597 -35.12 1.85 -7.32
CA ILE A 597 -35.13 1.33 -8.71
C ILE A 597 -34.81 -0.17 -8.73
N GLU A 598 -33.80 -0.61 -7.95
CA GLU A 598 -33.45 -2.03 -7.85
C GLU A 598 -34.55 -2.86 -7.19
N GLU A 599 -35.22 -2.33 -6.18
CA GLU A 599 -36.35 -2.98 -5.49
C GLU A 599 -37.58 -3.11 -6.40
N GLU A 600 -37.91 -2.08 -7.17
CA GLU A 600 -39.07 -2.06 -8.06
C GLU A 600 -38.86 -2.87 -9.36
N ARG A 601 -37.64 -2.88 -9.91
CA ARG A 601 -37.35 -3.43 -11.25
C ARG A 601 -36.40 -4.63 -11.27
N GLY A 602 -35.89 -5.07 -10.13
CA GLY A 602 -34.99 -6.22 -10.02
C GLY A 602 -33.75 -6.10 -10.91
N GLU A 603 -33.50 -7.10 -11.76
CA GLU A 603 -32.32 -7.16 -12.64
C GLU A 603 -32.30 -6.07 -13.74
N GLU A 604 -33.46 -5.56 -14.15
CA GLU A 604 -33.51 -4.38 -15.01
C GLU A 604 -33.02 -3.14 -14.26
N GLY A 605 -33.46 -2.95 -13.02
CA GLY A 605 -33.02 -1.87 -12.15
C GLY A 605 -31.51 -1.90 -11.90
N LYS A 606 -30.96 -3.08 -11.58
CA LYS A 606 -29.50 -3.26 -11.40
C LYS A 606 -28.70 -2.91 -12.64
N ARG A 607 -29.21 -3.19 -13.85
CA ARG A 607 -28.54 -2.81 -15.10
C ARG A 607 -28.51 -1.29 -15.32
N MET A 608 -29.42 -0.54 -14.70
CA MET A 608 -29.42 0.93 -14.73
C MET A 608 -28.53 1.56 -13.64
N THR A 609 -28.40 0.91 -12.48
CA THR A 609 -27.72 1.47 -11.29
C THR A 609 -26.32 0.89 -11.05
N ARG A 610 -25.93 -0.14 -11.81
CA ARG A 610 -24.66 -0.86 -11.66
C ARG A 610 -23.99 -1.12 -13.02
N TYR A 611 -22.68 -0.94 -13.05
CA TYR A 611 -21.85 -1.33 -14.19
C TYR A 611 -21.95 -2.83 -14.42
N ARG A 612 -22.37 -3.21 -15.64
CA ARG A 612 -22.69 -4.60 -16.05
C ARG A 612 -23.71 -5.28 -15.14
N GLY A 613 -24.57 -4.53 -14.46
CA GLY A 613 -25.52 -5.08 -13.48
C GLY A 613 -24.89 -5.57 -12.17
N VAL A 614 -23.56 -5.47 -12.01
CA VAL A 614 -22.83 -6.05 -10.88
C VAL A 614 -22.25 -4.97 -9.97
N PHE A 615 -21.48 -4.04 -10.52
CA PHE A 615 -20.70 -3.09 -9.72
C PHE A 615 -21.44 -1.77 -9.54
N PRO A 616 -21.82 -1.37 -8.31
CA PRO A 616 -22.55 -0.13 -8.09
C PRO A 616 -21.83 1.10 -8.64
N TYR A 617 -22.57 1.98 -9.34
CA TYR A 617 -22.01 3.25 -9.82
C TYR A 617 -21.75 4.22 -8.65
N LEU A 618 -22.61 4.20 -7.63
CA LEU A 618 -22.43 4.90 -6.36
C LEU A 618 -21.73 3.97 -5.36
N ARG A 619 -20.61 4.41 -4.78
CA ARG A 619 -19.82 3.59 -3.85
C ARG A 619 -19.60 4.27 -2.51
N GLN A 620 -18.54 5.07 -2.39
CA GLN A 620 -18.23 5.77 -1.13
C GLN A 620 -18.42 7.28 -1.23
N GLY A 621 -18.43 7.85 -2.43
CA GLY A 621 -18.64 9.29 -2.64
C GLY A 621 -17.54 10.20 -2.10
N ASN A 622 -16.53 9.70 -1.37
CA ASN A 622 -15.56 10.56 -0.68
C ASN A 622 -14.38 10.99 -1.56
N VAL A 623 -13.77 12.12 -1.19
CA VAL A 623 -12.46 12.58 -1.69
C VAL A 623 -11.38 12.15 -0.69
N GLY A 624 -10.25 11.65 -1.19
CA GLY A 624 -9.11 11.21 -0.38
C GLY A 624 -9.04 9.69 -0.13
N ASN A 625 -9.95 8.89 -0.69
CA ASN A 625 -9.94 7.43 -0.51
C ASN A 625 -8.69 6.77 -1.11
N TRP A 626 -8.02 7.44 -2.05
CA TRP A 626 -6.76 6.99 -2.65
C TRP A 626 -5.68 6.60 -1.62
N LYS A 627 -5.70 7.20 -0.42
CA LYS A 627 -4.77 6.92 0.68
C LYS A 627 -4.81 5.46 1.17
N ASN A 628 -5.92 4.78 0.95
CA ASN A 628 -6.11 3.38 1.34
C ASN A 628 -5.53 2.39 0.32
N THR A 629 -5.13 2.85 -0.87
CA THR A 629 -4.60 2.01 -1.95
C THR A 629 -3.16 2.37 -2.32
N PHE A 630 -2.86 3.67 -2.42
CA PHE A 630 -1.50 4.12 -2.75
C PHE A 630 -0.54 3.83 -1.60
N THR A 631 0.60 3.22 -1.93
CA THR A 631 1.75 3.21 -1.02
C THR A 631 2.35 4.61 -0.90
N LEU A 632 3.11 4.88 0.17
CA LEU A 632 3.81 6.17 0.32
C LEU A 632 4.75 6.44 -0.85
N ALA A 633 5.46 5.41 -1.32
CA ALA A 633 6.38 5.52 -2.46
C ALA A 633 5.64 5.85 -3.75
N GLN A 634 4.50 5.19 -4.03
CA GLN A 634 3.66 5.49 -5.19
C GLN A 634 3.09 6.90 -5.12
N SER A 635 2.57 7.33 -3.97
CA SER A 635 2.05 8.68 -3.79
C SER A 635 3.12 9.74 -4.06
N ALA A 636 4.29 9.61 -3.43
CA ALA A 636 5.37 10.58 -3.58
C ALA A 636 5.94 10.62 -5.02
N LEU A 637 6.00 9.48 -5.71
CA LEU A 637 6.36 9.43 -7.13
C LEU A 637 5.31 10.13 -7.98
N PHE A 638 4.03 9.84 -7.74
CA PHE A 638 2.94 10.45 -8.47
C PHE A 638 2.90 11.97 -8.29
N ASP A 639 3.13 12.48 -7.08
CA ASP A 639 3.13 13.92 -6.81
C ASP A 639 4.18 14.65 -7.65
N LYS A 640 5.37 14.06 -7.83
CA LYS A 640 6.41 14.60 -8.72
C LYS A 640 5.98 14.59 -10.18
N ILE A 641 5.36 13.51 -10.65
CA ILE A 641 4.86 13.38 -12.02
C ILE A 641 3.72 14.36 -12.29
N TYR A 642 2.81 14.52 -11.33
CA TYR A 642 1.69 15.45 -11.38
C TYR A 642 2.20 16.88 -11.52
N VAL A 643 3.17 17.30 -10.69
CA VAL A 643 3.82 18.62 -10.82
C VAL A 643 4.39 18.78 -12.23
N LEU A 644 5.19 17.82 -12.72
CA LEU A 644 5.79 17.93 -14.06
C LEU A 644 4.76 18.05 -15.20
N LYS A 645 3.60 17.40 -15.08
CA LYS A 645 2.58 17.38 -16.12
C LYS A 645 1.57 18.52 -16.00
N MET A 646 1.39 19.09 -14.82
CA MET A 646 0.40 20.14 -14.53
C MET A 646 1.03 21.52 -14.36
N GLU A 647 2.35 21.62 -14.21
CA GLU A 647 3.08 22.88 -14.11
C GLU A 647 2.75 23.81 -15.30
N GLY A 648 2.47 25.08 -15.01
CA GLY A 648 2.12 26.08 -16.01
C GLY A 648 0.71 25.96 -16.59
N THR A 649 -0.06 24.91 -16.26
CA THR A 649 -1.42 24.74 -16.80
C THR A 649 -2.45 25.63 -16.11
N GLY A 650 -2.18 26.09 -14.87
CA GLY A 650 -3.12 26.86 -14.06
C GLY A 650 -4.31 26.07 -13.49
N LEU A 651 -4.34 24.74 -13.69
CA LEU A 651 -5.38 23.86 -13.16
C LEU A 651 -4.83 23.08 -11.96
N ASP A 652 -5.60 23.07 -10.87
CA ASP A 652 -5.27 22.31 -9.67
C ASP A 652 -6.49 21.58 -9.07
N PHE A 653 -6.20 20.49 -8.38
CA PHE A 653 -7.17 19.56 -7.82
C PHE A 653 -6.97 19.40 -6.32
N ASP A 654 -8.09 19.31 -5.60
CA ASP A 654 -8.07 18.98 -4.18
C ASP A 654 -7.95 17.46 -4.03
N PHE A 655 -6.86 17.00 -3.43
CA PHE A 655 -6.66 15.57 -3.18
C PHE A 655 -7.32 15.10 -1.89
N GLU A 656 -7.82 16.03 -1.08
CA GLU A 656 -8.39 15.84 0.25
C GLU A 656 -9.43 16.96 0.49
N LEU A 657 -10.49 16.64 1.24
CA LEU A 657 -11.54 17.59 1.65
C LEU A 657 -11.78 17.52 3.16
#